data_AF-A0A819EF13-F1
#
_entry.id   AF-A0A819EF13-F1
#
_cell.length_a   1.000
_cell.length_b   1.000
_cell.length_c   1.000
_cell.angle_alpha   90.00
_cell.angle_beta   90.00
_cell.angle_gamma   90.00
#
_symmetry.space_group_name_H-M   'P 1'
#
loop_
_entity.id
_entity.type
_entity.pdbx_description
1 polymer ?
#
loop_
_entity_poly.entity_id
_entity_poly.type
_entity_poly.pdbx_seq_one_letter_code
_entity_poly.pdbx_strand_id
1 'polypeptide(L)'
;MTGGLHIVNRYENLTSESTLKIVELSKKFDLHMNGILYNQAKAATYLSIEEFVKIIEQINNSTILKQLLNACLGIQKISEITPVRYRSMMYIIDAQISKLENNISQSLSKLHEALLCCPIDDVMTSIVYFLKKFEFHETIIQTLIDDVRSIKIHFDQTRSIDLINSIMIDNQLPDMTLSGNGLKSTPQLNMIRKYERAIIKQMKNDHMKAALYYIDLSMAVKDLTCIISNFLLAGLHFYELMKQTSEPSKIYAYRNIIIELTIEAFYLSRRYLPLHMQIYMFKIAFSLVIKSTQLLQVQMKSKQQSSNDQSSTHLLITKQHKIILTELLKDIILLTRMSPLSQVPLSRSYDLLYIEVVGQELLSMFLINSANSESGTLYKSYLYQYYVFEGVWHQWIRNETFDSARFNCMQSLLSRESWTMIDVQNLLNWSRLRRTIDGWLPSETYPLNLDRQTQFKKVNGISFNINTGEIKFLFQVVQSKDYGLFDVDDIQEVLKKGITSSLFTLDQPNIEFQSHPFQEMRYAPKSLSNTNFLSTLLHADYLLKMISTGVEICSEPPFQMRDASDGFMKRLPEWLQEQLKPIDQRKDCVIMNSVHRFWIEAGEITYEHEFDENNNIITYYLGDVPMCVKKQLMQYDEQGNLIDDLSKTDEDHSPEGEFAQAFTCYYDEIGSYFPELLRLKELLKLGVLLLFIRSTFHNIQKYINNITIDVDPIDDYLQRLRNQINYPRATSYEVDHIVNSLLSEKDISYSDVPYRQMNELKTKIRSQLIEVDEDNLSQITEAICEACHCSYKKFMVKGLISNWLQYNQKLELVSCITDSLKTYKQEQYLKVLETIVCMGVNLDKDTQFNLNNSPTNCSWVPAVFCSQKKNGLRIYGGVSLEINLKAGTVEKNNQQTVEIDAGNMMNITGKQQQGTSVSNRSGGTSNRNGNQGGNIGGSANGPCDPPDNGSSREREPKRTEPANLNEQIALKAAKAGDPTAKILPIELTDSNYPSTSGWVKMQYFHEDTGINIHYVKNTKTGEEADFKFKNKPKDK
;
A
#
# COMPACT_ATOMS: atom_id res chain seq x y z
N MET A 1 -33.08 -4.06 -53.92
CA MET A 1 -33.33 -4.96 -52.76
C MET A 1 -34.62 -4.64 -51.99
N THR A 2 -35.24 -3.46 -52.12
CA THR A 2 -36.49 -3.11 -51.41
C THR A 2 -37.78 -3.74 -51.96
N GLY A 3 -37.75 -4.42 -53.12
CA GLY A 3 -38.92 -5.12 -53.67
C GLY A 3 -39.02 -6.63 -53.36
N GLY A 4 -37.91 -7.28 -52.97
CA GLY A 4 -37.85 -8.74 -52.82
C GLY A 4 -38.12 -9.26 -51.40
N LEU A 5 -37.78 -8.49 -50.36
CA LEU A 5 -37.99 -8.90 -48.98
C LEU A 5 -39.47 -8.85 -48.53
N HIS A 6 -40.33 -8.14 -49.26
CA HIS A 6 -41.76 -8.07 -48.93
C HIS A 6 -42.54 -9.34 -49.27
N ILE A 7 -41.95 -10.25 -50.08
CA ILE A 7 -42.59 -11.49 -50.50
C ILE A 7 -42.33 -12.65 -49.52
N VAL A 8 -41.18 -12.63 -48.81
CA VAL A 8 -40.77 -13.73 -47.93
C VAL A 8 -41.53 -13.74 -46.60
N ASN A 9 -41.98 -12.59 -46.10
CA ASN A 9 -42.63 -12.51 -44.79
C ASN A 9 -44.16 -12.79 -44.82
N ARG A 10 -44.72 -13.18 -45.97
CA ARG A 10 -46.18 -13.39 -46.13
C ARG A 10 -46.61 -14.82 -46.50
N TYR A 11 -45.67 -15.75 -46.64
CA TYR A 11 -45.97 -17.14 -46.96
C TYR A 11 -45.20 -18.09 -46.04
N GLU A 12 -45.86 -18.58 -44.99
CA GLU A 12 -45.35 -19.63 -44.08
C GLU A 12 -45.26 -21.02 -44.74
N ASN A 13 -45.52 -21.16 -46.04
CA ASN A 13 -45.44 -22.44 -46.75
C ASN A 13 -44.74 -22.28 -48.11
N LEU A 14 -43.41 -22.05 -48.09
CA LEU A 14 -42.59 -22.27 -49.28
C LEU A 14 -42.29 -23.77 -49.41
N THR A 15 -42.69 -24.36 -50.54
CA THR A 15 -42.32 -25.73 -50.91
C THR A 15 -40.80 -25.84 -51.08
N SER A 16 -40.22 -27.01 -50.79
CA SER A 16 -38.77 -27.28 -50.89
C SER A 16 -38.15 -26.86 -52.23
N GLU A 17 -38.93 -26.91 -53.31
CA GLU A 17 -38.53 -26.49 -54.66
C GLU A 17 -38.34 -24.97 -54.79
N SER A 18 -39.15 -24.17 -54.09
CA SER A 18 -39.08 -22.70 -54.12
C SER A 18 -37.87 -22.20 -53.33
N THR A 19 -37.57 -22.84 -52.20
CA THR A 19 -36.34 -22.60 -51.42
C THR A 19 -35.10 -22.99 -52.21
N LEU A 20 -35.12 -24.10 -52.96
CA LEU A 20 -34.05 -24.51 -53.86
C LEU A 20 -33.81 -23.49 -54.99
N LYS A 21 -34.87 -22.95 -55.61
CA LYS A 21 -34.76 -21.90 -56.64
C LYS A 21 -34.24 -20.58 -56.08
N ILE A 22 -34.62 -20.20 -54.85
CA ILE A 22 -34.07 -19.01 -54.17
C ILE A 22 -32.59 -19.20 -53.83
N VAL A 23 -32.19 -20.39 -53.37
CA VAL A 23 -30.78 -20.75 -53.13
C VAL A 23 -30.00 -20.76 -54.45
N GLU A 24 -30.58 -21.26 -55.55
CA GLU A 24 -29.93 -21.26 -56.87
C GLU A 24 -29.79 -19.84 -57.43
N LEU A 25 -30.81 -18.98 -57.27
CA LEU A 25 -30.76 -17.58 -57.65
C LEU A 25 -29.78 -16.79 -56.78
N SER A 26 -29.72 -17.04 -55.48
CA SER A 26 -28.69 -16.49 -54.59
C SER A 26 -27.31 -16.91 -55.07
N LYS A 27 -27.08 -18.20 -55.37
CA LYS A 27 -25.80 -18.68 -55.90
C LYS A 27 -25.44 -18.04 -57.25
N LYS A 28 -26.39 -17.87 -58.17
CA LYS A 28 -26.16 -17.20 -59.47
C LYS A 28 -25.88 -15.71 -59.29
N PHE A 29 -26.58 -15.05 -58.37
CA PHE A 29 -26.36 -13.66 -58.02
C PHE A 29 -25.00 -13.46 -57.34
N ASP A 30 -24.62 -14.33 -56.40
CA ASP A 30 -23.32 -14.33 -55.74
C ASP A 30 -22.20 -14.58 -56.75
N LEU A 31 -22.38 -15.48 -57.73
CA LEU A 31 -21.42 -15.70 -58.81
C LEU A 31 -21.29 -14.46 -59.73
N HIS A 32 -22.39 -13.79 -60.06
CA HIS A 32 -22.37 -12.57 -60.87
C HIS A 32 -21.72 -11.40 -60.13
N MET A 33 -22.09 -11.19 -58.86
CA MET A 33 -21.50 -10.16 -57.99
C MET A 33 -20.01 -10.40 -57.77
N ASN A 34 -19.60 -11.64 -57.49
CA ASN A 34 -18.19 -11.97 -57.37
C ASN A 34 -17.43 -11.80 -58.71
N GLY A 35 -18.10 -11.99 -59.86
CA GLY A 35 -17.52 -11.69 -61.18
C GLY A 35 -17.28 -10.20 -61.41
N ILE A 36 -18.19 -9.34 -60.95
CA ILE A 36 -18.00 -7.88 -60.94
C ILE A 36 -16.84 -7.50 -60.02
N LEU A 37 -16.83 -8.01 -58.79
CA LEU A 37 -15.77 -7.77 -57.81
C LEU A 37 -14.41 -8.29 -58.31
N TYR A 38 -14.37 -9.42 -59.00
CA TYR A 38 -13.15 -9.95 -59.63
C TYR A 38 -12.58 -8.98 -60.67
N ASN A 39 -13.43 -8.43 -61.55
CA ASN A 39 -12.98 -7.45 -62.54
C ASN A 39 -12.56 -6.13 -61.89
N GLN A 40 -13.24 -5.72 -60.82
CA GLN A 40 -12.86 -4.55 -60.02
C GLN A 40 -11.53 -4.77 -59.28
N ALA A 41 -11.32 -5.92 -58.64
CA ALA A 41 -10.07 -6.29 -57.97
C ALA A 41 -8.90 -6.32 -58.96
N LYS A 42 -9.15 -6.89 -60.15
CA LYS A 42 -8.18 -6.92 -61.26
C LYS A 42 -7.83 -5.50 -61.73
N ALA A 43 -8.81 -4.60 -61.86
CA ALA A 43 -8.56 -3.19 -62.19
C ALA A 43 -7.86 -2.45 -61.03
N ALA A 44 -8.20 -2.78 -59.79
CA ALA A 44 -7.64 -2.18 -58.57
C ALA A 44 -6.20 -2.61 -58.26
N THR A 45 -5.67 -3.66 -58.91
CA THR A 45 -4.22 -3.93 -58.89
C THR A 45 -3.37 -2.77 -59.43
N TYR A 46 -4.00 -1.82 -60.14
CA TYR A 46 -3.39 -0.58 -60.63
C TYR A 46 -3.77 0.66 -59.79
N LEU A 47 -4.57 0.50 -58.72
CA LEU A 47 -5.03 1.55 -57.80
C LEU A 47 -4.29 1.47 -56.45
N SER A 48 -4.79 2.18 -55.42
CA SER A 48 -4.26 2.11 -54.06
C SER A 48 -4.45 0.72 -53.45
N ILE A 49 -3.55 0.30 -52.55
CA ILE A 49 -3.66 -1.02 -51.88
C ILE A 49 -4.90 -1.07 -50.99
N GLU A 50 -5.30 0.06 -50.42
CA GLU A 50 -6.48 0.17 -49.57
C GLU A 50 -7.77 -0.17 -50.33
N GLU A 51 -7.97 0.41 -51.52
CA GLU A 51 -9.11 0.08 -52.38
C GLU A 51 -9.07 -1.38 -52.82
N PHE A 52 -7.89 -1.89 -53.15
CA PHE A 52 -7.70 -3.29 -53.50
C PHE A 52 -8.14 -4.22 -52.36
N VAL A 53 -7.73 -3.95 -51.11
CA VAL A 53 -8.11 -4.78 -49.96
C VAL A 53 -9.60 -4.71 -49.65
N LYS A 54 -10.23 -3.53 -49.76
CA LYS A 54 -11.70 -3.40 -49.62
C LYS A 54 -12.46 -4.27 -50.61
N ILE A 55 -11.95 -4.40 -51.85
CA ILE A 55 -12.57 -5.26 -52.87
C ILE A 55 -12.28 -6.74 -52.59
N ILE A 56 -11.04 -7.10 -52.24
CA ILE A 56 -10.67 -8.48 -51.91
C ILE A 56 -11.47 -9.02 -50.73
N GLU A 57 -11.72 -8.20 -49.71
CA GLU A 57 -12.54 -8.56 -48.56
C GLU A 57 -13.98 -8.90 -48.95
N GLN A 58 -14.58 -8.16 -49.89
CA GLN A 58 -15.95 -8.38 -50.35
C GLN A 58 -16.12 -9.70 -51.12
N ILE A 59 -15.02 -10.29 -51.61
CA ILE A 59 -15.05 -11.57 -52.31
C ILE A 59 -15.07 -12.70 -51.27
N ASN A 60 -16.26 -13.23 -50.99
CA ASN A 60 -16.46 -14.33 -50.04
C ASN A 60 -16.33 -15.73 -50.68
N ASN A 61 -15.45 -15.86 -51.69
CA ASN A 61 -15.26 -17.12 -52.44
C ASN A 61 -13.78 -17.39 -52.72
N SER A 62 -13.22 -18.40 -52.05
CA SER A 62 -11.81 -18.78 -52.16
C SER A 62 -11.43 -19.23 -53.58
N THR A 63 -12.35 -19.81 -54.35
CA THR A 63 -12.08 -20.25 -55.73
C THR A 63 -11.84 -19.05 -56.65
N ILE A 64 -12.59 -17.97 -56.46
CA ILE A 64 -12.46 -16.74 -57.27
C ILE A 64 -11.17 -16.00 -56.90
N LEU A 65 -10.81 -15.97 -55.62
CA LEU A 65 -9.54 -15.43 -55.17
C LEU A 65 -8.34 -16.26 -55.65
N LYS A 66 -8.45 -17.59 -55.68
CA LYS A 66 -7.43 -18.47 -56.28
C LYS A 66 -7.28 -18.21 -57.77
N GLN A 67 -8.38 -17.98 -58.49
CA GLN A 67 -8.33 -17.58 -59.90
C GLN A 67 -7.66 -16.21 -60.07
N LEU A 68 -7.93 -15.25 -59.19
CA LEU A 68 -7.28 -13.93 -59.19
C LEU A 68 -5.78 -14.04 -58.88
N LEU A 69 -5.41 -14.82 -57.86
CA LEU A 69 -4.02 -15.09 -57.50
C LEU A 69 -3.27 -15.77 -58.65
N ASN A 70 -3.88 -16.78 -59.28
CA ASN A 70 -3.33 -17.46 -60.46
C ASN A 70 -3.24 -16.54 -61.68
N ALA A 71 -4.20 -15.63 -61.87
CA ALA A 71 -4.13 -14.62 -62.92
C ALA A 71 -2.99 -13.61 -62.66
N CYS A 72 -2.72 -13.29 -61.40
CA CYS A 72 -1.57 -12.47 -60.98
C CYS A 72 -0.23 -13.21 -61.17
N LEU A 73 -0.18 -14.52 -60.87
CA LEU A 73 0.99 -15.39 -61.07
C LEU A 73 1.25 -15.73 -62.54
N GLY A 74 0.18 -15.83 -63.35
CA GLY A 74 0.20 -16.20 -64.77
C GLY A 74 0.82 -15.14 -65.69
N ILE A 75 1.15 -13.96 -65.17
CA ILE A 75 1.99 -12.97 -65.83
C ILE A 75 3.46 -13.42 -65.69
N GLN A 76 3.77 -14.52 -66.37
CA GLN A 76 4.95 -15.40 -66.17
C GLN A 76 6.32 -14.85 -66.60
N LYS A 77 6.56 -13.53 -66.54
CA LYS A 77 7.90 -12.96 -66.84
C LYS A 77 8.41 -11.92 -65.86
N ILE A 78 7.88 -11.88 -64.65
CA ILE A 78 8.21 -10.82 -63.68
C ILE A 78 8.41 -11.45 -62.28
N SER A 79 9.35 -12.39 -62.14
CA SER A 79 9.90 -12.76 -60.82
C SER A 79 11.15 -11.96 -60.47
N GLU A 80 11.81 -11.35 -61.47
CA GLU A 80 13.03 -10.54 -61.28
C GLU A 80 12.78 -9.03 -61.28
N ILE A 81 11.57 -8.56 -61.64
CA ILE A 81 11.23 -7.13 -61.72
C ILE A 81 9.91 -6.81 -60.98
N THR A 82 9.34 -7.75 -60.20
CA THR A 82 8.02 -7.50 -59.58
C THR A 82 8.17 -6.38 -58.56
N PRO A 83 7.46 -5.25 -58.72
CA PRO A 83 7.48 -4.21 -57.71
C PRO A 83 7.04 -4.81 -56.38
N VAL A 84 7.79 -4.51 -55.33
CA VAL A 84 7.58 -4.98 -53.94
C VAL A 84 6.11 -4.84 -53.50
N ARG A 85 5.43 -3.81 -54.00
CA ARG A 85 4.00 -3.54 -53.81
C ARG A 85 3.09 -4.66 -54.32
N TYR A 86 3.38 -5.21 -55.51
CA TYR A 86 2.56 -6.24 -56.14
C TYR A 86 2.66 -7.57 -55.39
N ARG A 87 3.87 -7.94 -54.95
CA ARG A 87 4.09 -9.14 -54.15
C ARG A 87 3.33 -9.08 -52.82
N SER A 88 3.28 -7.91 -52.18
CA SER A 88 2.46 -7.68 -50.99
C SER A 88 0.95 -7.86 -51.25
N MET A 89 0.43 -7.35 -52.38
CA MET A 89 -0.97 -7.60 -52.78
C MET A 89 -1.29 -9.10 -52.96
N MET A 90 -0.35 -9.87 -53.52
CA MET A 90 -0.53 -11.33 -53.69
C MET A 90 -0.60 -12.05 -52.35
N TYR A 91 0.25 -11.67 -51.40
CA TYR A 91 0.18 -12.20 -50.04
C TYR A 91 -1.14 -11.84 -49.34
N ILE A 92 -1.71 -10.65 -49.59
CA ILE A 92 -3.04 -10.29 -49.05
C ILE A 92 -4.16 -11.14 -49.67
N ILE A 93 -4.09 -11.43 -50.99
CA ILE A 93 -5.05 -12.37 -51.61
C ILE A 93 -4.92 -13.76 -50.97
N ASP A 94 -3.70 -14.26 -50.82
CA ASP A 94 -3.44 -15.58 -50.24
C ASP A 94 -3.88 -15.65 -48.77
N ALA A 95 -3.76 -14.54 -48.04
CA ALA A 95 -4.31 -14.40 -46.71
C ALA A 95 -5.84 -14.53 -46.69
N GLN A 96 -6.54 -13.86 -47.60
CA GLN A 96 -8.01 -13.96 -47.71
C GLN A 96 -8.46 -15.35 -48.19
N ILE A 97 -7.70 -16.01 -49.07
CA ILE A 97 -7.96 -17.42 -49.44
C ILE A 97 -7.88 -18.30 -48.20
N SER A 98 -6.77 -18.20 -47.47
CA SER A 98 -6.52 -18.98 -46.25
C SER A 98 -7.61 -18.73 -45.19
N LYS A 99 -8.09 -17.47 -45.06
CA LYS A 99 -9.24 -17.12 -44.21
C LYS A 99 -10.49 -17.90 -44.59
N LEU A 100 -10.89 -17.85 -45.85
CA LEU A 100 -12.10 -18.49 -46.34
C LEU A 100 -12.03 -20.02 -46.25
N GLU A 101 -10.83 -20.58 -46.15
CA GLU A 101 -10.56 -22.00 -45.91
C GLU A 101 -10.46 -22.36 -44.43
N ASN A 102 -10.75 -21.42 -43.53
CA ASN A 102 -10.61 -21.56 -42.08
C ASN A 102 -9.16 -21.86 -41.62
N ASN A 103 -8.15 -21.56 -42.45
CA ASN A 103 -6.74 -21.65 -42.07
C ASN A 103 -6.21 -20.28 -41.61
N ILE A 104 -6.58 -19.90 -40.39
CA ILE A 104 -6.31 -18.57 -39.83
C ILE A 104 -4.81 -18.37 -39.58
N SER A 105 -4.11 -19.42 -39.15
CA SER A 105 -2.65 -19.39 -38.95
C SER A 105 -1.93 -19.03 -40.26
N GLN A 106 -2.26 -19.72 -41.34
CA GLN A 106 -1.69 -19.43 -42.65
C GLN A 106 -2.10 -18.03 -43.15
N SER A 107 -3.34 -17.61 -42.90
CA SER A 107 -3.81 -16.25 -43.23
C SER A 107 -2.94 -15.17 -42.59
N LEU A 108 -2.66 -15.29 -41.29
CA LEU A 108 -1.81 -14.35 -40.55
C LEU A 108 -0.37 -14.38 -41.02
N SER A 109 0.19 -15.56 -41.28
CA SER A 109 1.52 -15.71 -41.88
C SER A 109 1.60 -14.95 -43.20
N LYS A 110 0.57 -15.05 -44.05
CA LYS A 110 0.52 -14.33 -45.33
C LYS A 110 0.35 -12.83 -45.18
N LEU A 111 -0.46 -12.33 -44.24
CA LEU A 111 -0.50 -10.89 -43.94
C LEU A 111 0.84 -10.38 -43.43
N HIS A 112 1.54 -11.17 -42.61
CA HIS A 112 2.85 -10.82 -42.12
C HIS A 112 3.91 -10.82 -43.25
N GLU A 113 3.87 -11.81 -44.15
CA GLU A 113 4.69 -11.82 -45.37
C GLU A 113 4.39 -10.60 -46.26
N ALA A 114 3.13 -10.17 -46.36
CA ALA A 114 2.73 -8.97 -47.08
C ALA A 114 3.36 -7.70 -46.49
N LEU A 115 3.37 -7.59 -45.16
CA LEU A 115 3.94 -6.48 -44.41
C LEU A 115 5.47 -6.42 -44.54
N LEU A 116 6.15 -7.54 -44.28
CA LEU A 116 7.61 -7.63 -44.38
C LEU A 116 8.08 -7.37 -45.81
N CYS A 117 7.31 -7.83 -46.79
CA CYS A 117 7.57 -7.55 -48.19
C CYS A 117 7.49 -6.05 -48.47
N CYS A 118 6.41 -5.36 -48.09
CA CYS A 118 6.16 -3.96 -48.45
C CYS A 118 5.67 -3.12 -47.25
N PRO A 119 6.57 -2.62 -46.40
CA PRO A 119 6.22 -1.89 -45.17
C PRO A 119 5.89 -0.42 -45.45
N ILE A 120 4.87 -0.15 -46.26
CA ILE A 120 4.38 1.22 -46.53
C ILE A 120 3.02 1.42 -45.87
N ASP A 121 2.69 2.67 -45.55
CA ASP A 121 1.47 3.05 -44.82
C ASP A 121 0.19 2.48 -45.46
N ASP A 122 0.11 2.48 -46.79
CA ASP A 122 -0.99 1.86 -47.53
C ASP A 122 -1.20 0.38 -47.17
N VAL A 123 -0.12 -0.41 -47.10
CA VAL A 123 -0.17 -1.85 -46.77
C VAL A 123 -0.54 -2.04 -45.31
N MET A 124 0.07 -1.25 -44.42
CA MET A 124 -0.20 -1.32 -42.97
C MET A 124 -1.67 -1.02 -42.68
N THR A 125 -2.19 0.08 -43.24
CA THR A 125 -3.61 0.48 -43.13
C THR A 125 -4.54 -0.62 -43.63
N SER A 126 -4.19 -1.22 -44.77
CA SER A 126 -4.96 -2.30 -45.37
C SER A 126 -4.99 -3.58 -44.52
N ILE A 127 -3.84 -3.95 -43.95
CA ILE A 127 -3.73 -5.10 -43.03
C ILE A 127 -4.53 -4.82 -41.75
N VAL A 128 -4.42 -3.63 -41.16
CA VAL A 128 -5.20 -3.25 -39.97
C VAL A 128 -6.70 -3.32 -40.24
N TYR A 129 -7.15 -2.79 -41.38
CA TYR A 129 -8.54 -2.88 -41.82
C TYR A 129 -9.00 -4.35 -41.91
N PHE A 130 -8.17 -5.21 -42.52
CA PHE A 130 -8.45 -6.64 -42.66
C PHE A 130 -8.53 -7.36 -41.31
N LEU A 131 -7.63 -7.05 -40.38
CA LEU A 131 -7.54 -7.65 -39.04
C LEU A 131 -8.75 -7.29 -38.14
N LYS A 132 -9.27 -6.06 -38.22
CA LYS A 132 -10.45 -5.63 -37.44
C LYS A 132 -11.67 -6.50 -37.66
N LYS A 133 -11.86 -7.00 -38.88
CA LYS A 133 -13.05 -7.76 -39.30
C LYS A 133 -12.98 -9.24 -38.94
N PHE A 134 -11.85 -9.71 -38.45
CA PHE A 134 -11.55 -11.13 -38.42
C PHE A 134 -11.97 -11.83 -37.12
N GLU A 135 -12.34 -11.11 -36.04
CA GLU A 135 -12.51 -11.72 -34.69
C GLU A 135 -11.34 -12.67 -34.31
N PHE A 136 -10.15 -12.47 -34.90
CA PHE A 136 -9.09 -13.48 -34.98
C PHE A 136 -8.49 -13.84 -33.62
N HIS A 137 -8.50 -12.89 -32.69
CA HIS A 137 -7.93 -13.05 -31.36
C HIS A 137 -8.60 -14.22 -30.63
N GLU A 138 -9.91 -14.44 -30.79
CA GLU A 138 -10.59 -15.58 -30.17
C GLU A 138 -10.08 -16.90 -30.70
N THR A 139 -9.89 -17.03 -32.02
CA THR A 139 -9.40 -18.28 -32.59
C THR A 139 -7.94 -18.54 -32.25
N ILE A 140 -7.08 -17.51 -32.22
CA ILE A 140 -5.69 -17.67 -31.77
C ILE A 140 -5.67 -18.04 -30.28
N ILE A 141 -6.46 -17.38 -29.44
CA ILE A 141 -6.55 -17.69 -28.01
C ILE A 141 -7.10 -19.10 -27.81
N GLN A 142 -8.11 -19.51 -28.58
CA GLN A 142 -8.68 -20.85 -28.49
C GLN A 142 -7.65 -21.90 -28.92
N THR A 143 -6.92 -21.64 -30.00
CA THR A 143 -5.79 -22.48 -30.44
C THR A 143 -4.72 -22.55 -29.35
N LEU A 144 -4.29 -21.42 -28.77
CA LEU A 144 -3.33 -21.38 -27.66
C LEU A 144 -3.86 -22.09 -26.41
N ILE A 145 -5.14 -21.95 -26.08
CA ILE A 145 -5.77 -22.62 -24.94
C ILE A 145 -5.80 -24.12 -25.18
N ASP A 146 -6.13 -24.56 -26.39
CA ASP A 146 -6.14 -25.97 -26.75
C ASP A 146 -4.71 -26.53 -26.79
N ASP A 147 -3.73 -25.73 -27.21
CA ASP A 147 -2.32 -26.05 -27.13
C ASP A 147 -1.86 -26.21 -25.69
N VAL A 148 -2.22 -25.28 -24.81
CA VAL A 148 -1.93 -25.33 -23.36
C VAL A 148 -2.63 -26.51 -22.69
N ARG A 149 -3.89 -26.77 -23.03
CA ARG A 149 -4.65 -27.92 -22.51
C ARG A 149 -3.95 -29.20 -22.91
N SER A 150 -3.51 -29.31 -24.16
CA SER A 150 -2.73 -30.46 -24.60
C SER A 150 -1.41 -30.59 -23.82
N ILE A 151 -0.71 -29.48 -23.53
CA ILE A 151 0.53 -29.45 -22.75
C ILE A 151 0.26 -29.87 -21.29
N LYS A 152 -0.83 -29.40 -20.68
CA LYS A 152 -1.26 -29.80 -19.34
C LYS A 152 -1.61 -31.29 -19.28
N ILE A 153 -2.41 -31.77 -20.24
CA ILE A 153 -2.72 -33.19 -20.41
C ILE A 153 -1.42 -33.99 -20.58
N HIS A 154 -0.43 -33.44 -21.29
CA HIS A 154 0.86 -34.07 -21.53
C HIS A 154 1.78 -34.08 -20.29
N PHE A 155 1.71 -33.05 -19.44
CA PHE A 155 2.35 -33.03 -18.12
C PHE A 155 1.73 -34.07 -17.18
N ASP A 156 0.42 -34.28 -17.27
CA ASP A 156 -0.32 -35.26 -16.49
C ASP A 156 -0.20 -36.68 -17.09
N GLN A 157 0.03 -36.80 -18.40
CA GLN A 157 0.06 -38.04 -19.16
C GLN A 157 1.19 -37.98 -20.19
N THR A 158 2.34 -38.55 -19.85
CA THR A 158 3.52 -38.47 -20.71
C THR A 158 3.35 -39.26 -22.01
N ARG A 159 2.94 -38.60 -23.12
CA ARG A 159 3.24 -38.95 -24.53
C ARG A 159 2.47 -38.09 -25.55
N SER A 160 3.22 -37.42 -26.44
CA SER A 160 2.88 -36.75 -27.72
C SER A 160 3.77 -35.50 -27.94
N ILE A 161 4.56 -35.52 -29.01
CA ILE A 161 5.60 -34.51 -29.36
C ILE A 161 5.10 -33.53 -30.45
N ASP A 162 3.90 -33.75 -30.99
CA ASP A 162 3.52 -33.23 -32.31
C ASP A 162 3.02 -31.78 -32.32
N LEU A 163 2.51 -31.24 -31.20
CA LEU A 163 1.95 -29.88 -31.17
C LEU A 163 2.99 -28.76 -31.08
N ILE A 164 4.21 -29.08 -30.65
CA ILE A 164 5.28 -28.10 -30.47
C ILE A 164 6.13 -27.96 -31.75
N ASN A 165 6.02 -28.93 -32.68
CA ASN A 165 6.66 -28.84 -33.98
C ASN A 165 5.93 -27.86 -34.92
N SER A 166 4.61 -27.68 -34.77
CA SER A 166 3.86 -26.68 -35.56
C SER A 166 4.22 -25.23 -35.22
N ILE A 167 4.63 -24.97 -33.97
CA ILE A 167 5.03 -23.63 -33.51
C ILE A 167 6.44 -23.24 -33.99
N MET A 168 7.28 -24.23 -34.35
CA MET A 168 8.73 -24.02 -34.53
C MET A 168 9.30 -24.46 -35.89
N ILE A 169 8.63 -25.28 -36.72
CA ILE A 169 9.36 -26.05 -37.76
C ILE A 169 9.07 -25.72 -39.22
N ASP A 170 7.93 -25.15 -39.63
CA ASP A 170 7.76 -24.81 -41.04
C ASP A 170 7.92 -23.31 -41.27
N ASN A 171 9.16 -22.88 -41.57
CA ASN A 171 9.40 -21.74 -42.45
C ASN A 171 10.85 -21.70 -42.92
N GLN A 172 11.04 -21.89 -44.23
CA GLN A 172 12.20 -21.34 -44.91
C GLN A 172 12.24 -19.84 -44.59
N LEU A 173 13.28 -19.38 -43.90
CA LEU A 173 13.52 -17.96 -43.66
C LEU A 173 13.31 -17.19 -44.98
N PRO A 174 12.35 -16.24 -45.06
CA PRO A 174 12.28 -15.34 -46.19
C PRO A 174 13.64 -14.67 -46.34
N ASP A 175 14.22 -14.68 -47.53
CA ASP A 175 15.47 -13.96 -47.79
C ASP A 175 15.20 -12.45 -47.69
N MET A 176 15.31 -11.91 -46.48
CA MET A 176 15.02 -10.52 -46.13
C MET A 176 16.15 -9.57 -46.56
N THR A 177 17.06 -9.99 -47.43
CA THR A 177 18.24 -9.21 -47.82
C THR A 177 17.96 -7.97 -48.69
N LEU A 178 16.70 -7.64 -48.99
CA LEU A 178 16.31 -6.66 -50.01
C LEU A 178 15.63 -5.35 -49.54
N SER A 179 15.45 -5.07 -48.25
CA SER A 179 14.85 -3.81 -47.77
C SER A 179 15.91 -2.78 -47.29
N GLY A 180 16.79 -2.36 -48.20
CA GLY A 180 17.98 -1.55 -47.90
C GLY A 180 17.83 -0.03 -47.78
N ASN A 181 16.64 0.56 -47.95
CA ASN A 181 16.53 2.03 -48.08
C ASN A 181 15.93 2.77 -46.87
N GLY A 182 15.17 2.09 -45.98
CA GLY A 182 14.51 2.73 -44.83
C GLY A 182 15.37 2.78 -43.55
N LEU A 183 16.11 1.71 -43.27
CA LEU A 183 17.11 1.66 -42.20
C LEU A 183 18.46 2.04 -42.80
N LYS A 184 18.80 3.34 -42.83
CA LYS A 184 20.20 3.75 -43.10
C LYS A 184 21.11 2.94 -42.18
N SER A 185 22.10 2.27 -42.75
CA SER A 185 22.94 1.32 -42.03
C SER A 185 23.68 2.02 -40.88
N THR A 186 23.13 1.96 -39.68
CA THR A 186 23.85 2.47 -38.50
C THR A 186 25.11 1.62 -38.32
N PRO A 187 26.21 2.19 -37.82
CA PRO A 187 27.43 1.41 -37.54
C PRO A 187 27.14 0.18 -36.66
N GLN A 188 26.19 0.31 -35.74
CA GLN A 188 25.72 -0.76 -34.86
C GLN A 188 25.00 -1.89 -35.63
N LEU A 189 24.09 -1.57 -36.56
CA LEU A 189 23.42 -2.56 -37.42
C LEU A 189 24.43 -3.33 -38.29
N ASN A 190 25.38 -2.61 -38.89
CA ASN A 190 26.44 -3.23 -39.69
C ASN A 190 27.35 -4.13 -38.86
N MET A 191 27.65 -3.71 -37.64
CA MET A 191 28.40 -4.51 -36.67
C MET A 191 27.64 -5.79 -36.33
N ILE A 192 26.38 -5.71 -35.87
CA ILE A 192 25.55 -6.88 -35.53
C ILE A 192 25.50 -7.86 -36.71
N ARG A 193 25.19 -7.36 -37.91
CA ARG A 193 25.15 -8.17 -39.13
C ARG A 193 26.48 -8.85 -39.44
N LYS A 194 27.62 -8.16 -39.24
CA LYS A 194 28.96 -8.72 -39.46
C LYS A 194 29.29 -9.80 -38.43
N TYR A 195 28.97 -9.57 -37.16
CA TYR A 195 29.18 -10.54 -36.08
C TYR A 195 28.30 -11.77 -36.28
N GLU A 196 26.99 -11.63 -36.53
CA GLU A 196 26.11 -12.77 -36.80
C GLU A 196 26.56 -13.57 -38.03
N ARG A 197 26.99 -12.91 -39.12
CA ARG A 197 27.57 -13.60 -40.28
C ARG A 197 28.83 -14.38 -39.93
N ALA A 198 29.68 -13.84 -39.05
CA ALA A 198 30.89 -14.51 -38.60
C ALA A 198 30.53 -15.73 -37.74
N ILE A 199 29.58 -15.57 -36.81
CA ILE A 199 29.02 -16.65 -36.00
C ILE A 199 28.48 -17.76 -36.92
N ILE A 200 27.58 -17.45 -37.86
CA ILE A 200 27.01 -18.42 -38.84
C ILE A 200 28.07 -19.13 -39.68
N LYS A 201 29.09 -18.41 -40.15
CA LYS A 201 30.17 -19.01 -40.94
C LYS A 201 31.03 -19.98 -40.14
N GLN A 202 31.29 -19.68 -38.87
CA GLN A 202 32.07 -20.53 -37.97
C GLN A 202 31.24 -21.67 -37.35
N MET A 203 29.91 -21.53 -37.34
CA MET A 203 28.93 -22.39 -36.67
C MET A 203 28.68 -23.76 -37.27
N LYS A 204 29.18 -24.07 -38.47
CA LYS A 204 28.74 -25.27 -39.19
C LYS A 204 28.87 -26.58 -38.38
N ASN A 205 29.71 -26.63 -37.32
CA ASN A 205 29.86 -27.81 -36.45
C ASN A 205 30.04 -27.53 -34.92
N ASP A 206 29.94 -26.30 -34.40
CA ASP A 206 30.26 -26.00 -32.98
C ASP A 206 29.21 -25.09 -32.30
N HIS A 207 28.22 -25.72 -31.64
CA HIS A 207 27.14 -25.01 -30.96
C HIS A 207 27.55 -24.37 -29.62
N MET A 208 28.58 -24.88 -28.94
CA MET A 208 29.02 -24.30 -27.67
C MET A 208 29.62 -22.93 -27.93
N LYS A 209 30.52 -22.85 -28.90
CA LYS A 209 31.16 -21.60 -29.30
C LYS A 209 30.15 -20.58 -29.84
N ALA A 210 29.14 -21.06 -30.57
CA ALA A 210 28.02 -20.24 -31.02
C ALA A 210 27.23 -19.61 -29.86
N ALA A 211 26.87 -20.41 -28.86
CA ALA A 211 26.13 -19.93 -27.69
C ALA A 211 26.92 -18.85 -26.94
N LEU A 212 28.22 -19.09 -26.72
CA LEU A 212 29.11 -18.12 -26.08
C LEU A 212 29.25 -16.83 -26.91
N TYR A 213 29.36 -16.93 -28.23
CA TYR A 213 29.46 -15.74 -29.07
C TYR A 213 28.18 -14.90 -29.12
N TYR A 214 27.00 -15.49 -28.97
CA TYR A 214 25.78 -14.70 -28.79
C TYR A 214 25.77 -13.99 -27.43
N ILE A 215 26.23 -14.64 -26.36
CA ILE A 215 26.39 -13.99 -25.05
C ILE A 215 27.41 -12.84 -25.14
N ASP A 216 28.54 -13.03 -25.85
CA ASP A 216 29.51 -11.95 -26.07
C ASP A 216 28.92 -10.82 -26.90
N LEU A 217 28.09 -11.15 -27.91
CA LEU A 217 27.41 -10.15 -28.73
C LEU A 217 26.42 -9.33 -27.92
N SER A 218 25.75 -9.90 -26.92
CA SER A 218 24.85 -9.13 -26.04
C SER A 218 25.62 -8.08 -25.23
N MET A 219 26.87 -8.34 -24.86
CA MET A 219 27.74 -7.36 -24.18
C MET A 219 28.21 -6.24 -25.11
N ALA A 220 28.27 -6.48 -26.42
CA ALA A 220 28.71 -5.51 -27.42
C ALA A 220 27.58 -4.62 -27.97
N VAL A 221 26.33 -5.04 -27.81
CA VAL A 221 25.15 -4.37 -28.37
C VAL A 221 24.46 -3.53 -27.30
N LYS A 222 24.04 -2.30 -27.64
CA LYS A 222 23.30 -1.40 -26.72
C LYS A 222 21.79 -1.56 -26.80
N ASP A 223 21.31 -2.23 -27.83
CA ASP A 223 19.89 -2.39 -28.11
C ASP A 223 19.31 -3.59 -27.33
N LEU A 224 18.22 -3.36 -26.59
CA LEU A 224 17.63 -4.35 -25.69
C LEU A 224 17.00 -5.53 -26.43
N THR A 225 16.35 -5.29 -27.57
CA THR A 225 15.77 -6.35 -28.41
C THR A 225 16.86 -7.33 -28.86
N CYS A 226 18.02 -6.81 -29.25
CA CYS A 226 19.17 -7.63 -29.61
C CYS A 226 19.78 -8.37 -28.42
N ILE A 227 19.96 -7.71 -27.27
CA ILE A 227 20.50 -8.35 -26.06
C ILE A 227 19.63 -9.56 -25.67
N ILE A 228 18.32 -9.36 -25.60
CA ILE A 228 17.35 -10.39 -25.23
C ILE A 228 17.31 -11.50 -26.28
N SER A 229 17.28 -11.13 -27.57
CA SER A 229 17.35 -12.09 -28.69
C SER A 229 18.60 -12.97 -28.59
N ASN A 230 19.76 -12.38 -28.30
CA ASN A 230 21.01 -13.09 -28.17
C ASN A 230 20.99 -14.13 -27.02
N PHE A 231 20.35 -13.81 -25.88
CA PHE A 231 20.16 -14.79 -24.81
C PHE A 231 19.30 -15.98 -25.26
N LEU A 232 18.22 -15.73 -25.99
CA LEU A 232 17.36 -16.79 -26.52
C LEU A 232 18.05 -17.62 -27.60
N LEU A 233 18.83 -17.00 -28.49
CA LEU A 233 19.64 -17.68 -29.50
C LEU A 233 20.75 -18.53 -28.86
N ALA A 234 21.39 -18.04 -27.80
CA ALA A 234 22.33 -18.83 -27.01
C ALA A 234 21.62 -20.04 -26.38
N GLY A 235 20.44 -19.83 -25.79
CA GLY A 235 19.58 -20.91 -25.26
C GLY A 235 19.23 -21.96 -26.32
N LEU A 236 18.94 -21.56 -27.55
CA LEU A 236 18.71 -22.48 -28.67
C LEU A 236 19.94 -23.34 -28.98
N HIS A 237 21.14 -22.75 -28.97
CA HIS A 237 22.36 -23.52 -29.19
C HIS A 237 22.68 -24.49 -28.06
N PHE A 238 22.41 -24.11 -26.81
CA PHE A 238 22.46 -25.06 -25.69
C PHE A 238 21.44 -26.19 -25.86
N TYR A 239 20.26 -25.90 -26.39
CA TYR A 239 19.26 -26.94 -26.69
C TYR A 239 19.75 -27.90 -27.79
N GLU A 240 20.41 -27.42 -28.84
CA GLU A 240 21.03 -28.31 -29.85
C GLU A 240 22.17 -29.15 -29.25
N LEU A 241 22.99 -28.60 -28.35
CA LEU A 241 23.99 -29.37 -27.61
C LEU A 241 23.35 -30.47 -26.75
N MET A 242 22.19 -30.21 -26.13
CA MET A 242 21.45 -31.23 -25.38
C MET A 242 21.01 -32.39 -26.27
N LYS A 243 20.66 -32.14 -27.53
CA LYS A 243 20.29 -33.21 -28.48
C LYS A 243 21.50 -34.06 -28.89
N GLN A 244 22.67 -33.45 -28.98
CA GLN A 244 23.90 -34.09 -29.45
C GLN A 244 24.62 -34.89 -28.35
N THR A 245 24.41 -34.53 -27.09
CA THR A 245 25.04 -35.22 -25.95
C THR A 245 24.16 -36.32 -25.38
N SER A 246 24.78 -37.39 -24.91
CA SER A 246 24.14 -38.50 -24.18
C SER A 246 24.44 -38.48 -22.67
N GLU A 247 25.23 -37.50 -22.22
CA GLU A 247 25.70 -37.38 -20.84
C GLU A 247 24.66 -36.62 -19.98
N PRO A 248 23.99 -37.25 -18.99
CA PRO A 248 22.88 -36.63 -18.26
C PRO A 248 23.27 -35.38 -17.47
N SER A 249 24.47 -35.34 -16.90
CA SER A 249 25.04 -34.18 -16.19
C SER A 249 25.11 -32.96 -17.10
N LYS A 250 25.62 -33.12 -18.34
CA LYS A 250 25.67 -32.05 -19.34
C LYS A 250 24.29 -31.59 -19.77
N ILE A 251 23.36 -32.53 -19.98
CA ILE A 251 21.97 -32.19 -20.36
C ILE A 251 21.30 -31.40 -19.26
N TYR A 252 21.48 -31.82 -18.01
CA TYR A 252 20.98 -31.12 -16.85
C TYR A 252 21.59 -29.71 -16.74
N ALA A 253 22.90 -29.57 -16.90
CA ALA A 253 23.59 -28.28 -16.89
C ALA A 253 23.11 -27.35 -18.01
N TYR A 254 23.05 -27.82 -19.25
CA TYR A 254 22.55 -27.04 -20.39
C TYR A 254 21.09 -26.63 -20.20
N ARG A 255 20.24 -27.53 -19.68
CA ARG A 255 18.84 -27.22 -19.37
C ARG A 255 18.73 -26.09 -18.34
N ASN A 256 19.56 -26.09 -17.30
CA ASN A 256 19.56 -25.03 -16.31
C ASN A 256 20.05 -23.70 -16.90
N ILE A 257 21.12 -23.72 -17.72
CA ILE A 257 21.58 -22.52 -18.43
C ILE A 257 20.49 -21.93 -19.34
N ILE A 258 19.77 -22.78 -20.08
CA ILE A 258 18.64 -22.34 -20.93
C ILE A 258 17.59 -21.62 -20.09
N ILE A 259 17.30 -22.12 -18.89
CA ILE A 259 16.31 -21.55 -18.00
C ILE A 259 16.77 -20.21 -17.45
N GLU A 260 18.00 -20.10 -16.97
CA GLU A 260 18.54 -18.81 -16.49
C GLU A 260 18.51 -17.76 -17.61
N LEU A 261 18.98 -18.11 -18.82
CA LEU A 261 18.93 -17.21 -19.98
C LEU A 261 17.49 -16.81 -20.32
N THR A 262 16.54 -17.74 -20.18
CA THR A 262 15.12 -17.48 -20.45
C THR A 262 14.47 -16.60 -19.39
N ILE A 263 14.84 -16.77 -18.12
CA ILE A 263 14.36 -15.95 -17.00
C ILE A 263 14.82 -14.50 -17.19
N GLU A 264 16.10 -14.31 -17.48
CA GLU A 264 16.66 -12.99 -17.77
C GLU A 264 15.98 -12.36 -19.00
N ALA A 265 15.84 -13.13 -20.08
CA ALA A 265 15.14 -12.67 -21.29
C ALA A 265 13.67 -12.30 -20.98
N PHE A 266 12.98 -13.06 -20.14
CA PHE A 266 11.60 -12.80 -19.73
C PHE A 266 11.48 -11.48 -18.95
N TYR A 267 12.29 -11.28 -17.90
CA TYR A 267 12.26 -10.07 -17.09
C TYR A 267 12.66 -8.82 -17.88
N LEU A 268 13.72 -8.91 -18.69
CA LEU A 268 14.14 -7.81 -19.56
C LEU A 268 13.07 -7.49 -20.61
N SER A 269 12.44 -8.50 -21.21
CA SER A 269 11.37 -8.29 -22.19
C SER A 269 10.18 -7.55 -21.57
N ARG A 270 9.67 -8.05 -20.43
CA ARG A 270 8.52 -7.46 -19.72
C ARG A 270 8.75 -6.01 -19.30
N ARG A 271 10.01 -5.62 -19.07
CA ARG A 271 10.36 -4.28 -18.59
C ARG A 271 10.67 -3.28 -19.71
N TYR A 272 11.23 -3.73 -20.81
CA TYR A 272 11.84 -2.82 -21.79
C TYR A 272 11.32 -2.95 -23.22
N LEU A 273 10.73 -4.08 -23.59
CA LEU A 273 10.32 -4.30 -24.98
C LEU A 273 8.88 -3.87 -25.24
N PRO A 274 8.54 -3.42 -26.46
CA PRO A 274 7.15 -3.19 -26.85
C PRO A 274 6.37 -4.52 -26.91
N LEU A 275 5.04 -4.47 -26.78
CA LEU A 275 4.17 -5.66 -26.63
C LEU A 275 4.36 -6.73 -27.71
N HIS A 276 4.52 -6.30 -28.96
CA HIS A 276 4.71 -7.23 -30.08
C HIS A 276 6.06 -7.96 -30.02
N MET A 277 7.07 -7.35 -29.39
CA MET A 277 8.33 -8.02 -29.09
C MET A 277 8.26 -8.85 -27.81
N GLN A 278 7.54 -8.40 -26.80
CA GLN A 278 7.31 -9.22 -25.59
C GLN A 278 6.67 -10.56 -25.95
N ILE A 279 5.58 -10.56 -26.72
CA ILE A 279 4.91 -11.81 -27.14
C ILE A 279 5.85 -12.71 -27.94
N TYR A 280 6.68 -12.13 -28.81
CA TYR A 280 7.65 -12.87 -29.59
C TYR A 280 8.69 -13.56 -28.69
N MET A 281 9.33 -12.79 -27.80
CA MET A 281 10.35 -13.29 -26.90
C MET A 281 9.77 -14.32 -25.93
N PHE A 282 8.57 -14.08 -25.38
CA PHE A 282 7.89 -15.00 -24.46
C PHE A 282 7.54 -16.33 -25.12
N LYS A 283 7.13 -16.34 -26.39
CA LYS A 283 6.86 -17.59 -27.13
C LYS A 283 8.12 -18.43 -27.31
N ILE A 284 9.25 -17.79 -27.64
CA ILE A 284 10.54 -18.47 -27.79
C ILE A 284 11.01 -19.00 -26.43
N ALA A 285 11.00 -18.15 -25.40
CA ALA A 285 11.29 -18.48 -24.01
C ALA A 285 10.50 -19.72 -23.55
N PHE A 286 9.17 -19.66 -23.68
CA PHE A 286 8.27 -20.75 -23.32
C PHE A 286 8.60 -22.04 -24.07
N SER A 287 8.85 -21.94 -25.39
CA SER A 287 9.22 -23.09 -26.22
C SER A 287 10.55 -23.72 -25.80
N LEU A 288 11.58 -22.93 -25.50
CA LEU A 288 12.89 -23.41 -25.07
C LEU A 288 12.82 -24.10 -23.70
N VAL A 289 12.09 -23.54 -22.75
CA VAL A 289 11.92 -24.14 -21.40
C VAL A 289 11.19 -25.48 -21.49
N ILE A 290 10.11 -25.55 -22.28
CA ILE A 290 9.36 -26.80 -22.46
C ILE A 290 10.20 -27.85 -23.19
N LYS A 291 10.80 -27.50 -24.34
CA LYS A 291 11.57 -28.46 -25.14
C LYS A 291 12.80 -28.99 -24.41
N SER A 292 13.54 -28.13 -23.69
CA SER A 292 14.70 -28.57 -22.90
C SER A 292 14.27 -29.50 -21.75
N THR A 293 13.15 -29.20 -21.10
CA THR A 293 12.61 -30.04 -20.02
C THR A 293 12.11 -31.40 -20.55
N GLN A 294 11.39 -31.42 -21.68
CA GLN A 294 10.96 -32.67 -22.32
C GLN A 294 12.13 -33.55 -22.72
N LEU A 295 13.18 -32.96 -23.32
CA LEU A 295 14.36 -33.71 -23.73
C LEU A 295 15.07 -34.37 -22.53
N LEU A 296 15.22 -33.64 -21.42
CA LEU A 296 15.76 -34.19 -20.17
C LEU A 296 14.89 -35.36 -19.65
N GLN A 297 13.56 -35.22 -19.67
CA GLN A 297 12.64 -36.27 -19.23
C GLN A 297 12.73 -37.54 -20.09
N VAL A 298 12.76 -37.40 -21.42
CA VAL A 298 12.89 -38.53 -22.36
C VAL A 298 14.20 -39.28 -22.09
N GLN A 299 15.30 -38.55 -21.90
CA GLN A 299 16.60 -39.17 -21.63
C GLN A 299 16.64 -39.86 -20.26
N MET A 300 16.05 -39.27 -19.22
CA MET A 300 15.96 -39.91 -17.89
C MET A 300 15.13 -41.20 -17.92
N LYS A 301 13.99 -41.19 -18.62
CA LYS A 301 13.14 -42.38 -18.77
C LYS A 301 13.83 -43.51 -19.53
N SER A 302 14.61 -43.17 -20.56
CA SER A 302 15.37 -44.17 -21.33
C SER A 302 16.39 -44.95 -20.49
N LYS A 303 16.97 -44.31 -19.46
CA LYS A 303 17.90 -44.98 -18.53
C LYS A 303 17.20 -45.78 -17.44
N GLN A 304 16.04 -45.33 -16.96
CA GLN A 304 15.28 -46.07 -15.94
C GLN A 304 14.71 -47.41 -16.44
N GLN A 305 14.42 -47.54 -17.74
CA GLN A 305 14.03 -48.83 -18.30
C GLN A 305 15.16 -49.88 -18.28
N SER A 306 16.40 -49.47 -17.97
CA SER A 306 17.55 -50.38 -17.85
C SER A 306 17.95 -50.73 -16.40
N SER A 307 17.32 -50.10 -15.39
CA SER A 307 17.59 -50.33 -13.97
C SER A 307 16.28 -50.50 -13.19
N ASN A 308 16.07 -51.67 -12.57
CA ASN A 308 14.84 -52.02 -11.83
C ASN A 308 14.58 -51.21 -10.53
N ASP A 309 15.33 -50.13 -10.28
CA ASP A 309 15.14 -49.31 -9.08
C ASP A 309 14.00 -48.30 -9.26
N GLN A 310 12.85 -48.62 -8.68
CA GLN A 310 11.68 -47.76 -8.56
C GLN A 310 11.82 -46.72 -7.42
N SER A 311 12.95 -46.00 -7.34
CA SER A 311 13.02 -44.83 -6.47
C SER A 311 12.33 -43.64 -7.17
N SER A 312 11.47 -42.96 -6.43
CA SER A 312 10.54 -41.92 -6.90
C SER A 312 11.26 -40.79 -7.62
N THR A 313 11.04 -40.67 -8.94
CA THR A 313 11.39 -39.48 -9.70
C THR A 313 10.48 -38.34 -9.31
N HIS A 314 10.86 -37.58 -8.27
CA HIS A 314 10.37 -36.21 -8.14
C HIS A 314 10.74 -35.45 -9.41
N LEU A 315 9.73 -34.92 -10.12
CA LEU A 315 9.94 -34.04 -11.27
C LEU A 315 10.97 -32.96 -10.89
N LEU A 316 12.08 -32.87 -11.63
CA LEU A 316 13.12 -31.82 -11.52
C LEU A 316 12.62 -30.43 -11.94
N ILE A 317 11.31 -30.24 -12.00
CA ILE A 317 10.69 -28.92 -12.13
C ILE A 317 10.57 -28.37 -10.71
N THR A 318 11.60 -27.62 -10.29
CA THR A 318 11.54 -26.79 -9.08
C THR A 318 10.28 -25.92 -9.06
N LYS A 319 9.83 -25.54 -7.87
CA LYS A 319 8.67 -24.63 -7.67
C LYS A 319 8.80 -23.36 -8.51
N GLN A 320 10.01 -22.81 -8.63
CA GLN A 320 10.33 -21.62 -9.43
C GLN A 320 10.01 -21.80 -10.92
N HIS A 321 10.35 -22.95 -11.53
CA HIS A 321 10.03 -23.18 -12.95
C HIS A 321 8.53 -23.20 -13.24
N LYS A 322 7.72 -23.75 -12.32
CA LYS A 322 6.26 -23.75 -12.47
C LYS A 322 5.72 -22.33 -12.43
N ILE A 323 6.27 -21.50 -11.56
CA ILE A 323 5.91 -20.08 -11.45
C ILE A 323 6.23 -19.37 -12.77
N ILE A 324 7.46 -19.49 -13.28
CA ILE A 324 7.90 -18.83 -14.52
C ILE A 324 7.06 -19.27 -15.74
N LEU A 325 6.80 -20.57 -15.90
CA LEU A 325 5.96 -21.07 -16.99
C LEU A 325 4.51 -20.56 -16.89
N THR A 326 4.00 -20.42 -15.66
CA THR A 326 2.66 -19.89 -15.42
C THR A 326 2.61 -18.40 -15.77
N GLU A 327 3.60 -17.61 -15.38
CA GLU A 327 3.68 -16.18 -15.68
C GLU A 327 3.92 -15.92 -17.17
N LEU A 328 4.86 -16.63 -17.82
CA LEU A 328 5.05 -16.59 -19.27
C LEU A 328 3.75 -16.86 -20.02
N LEU A 329 3.01 -17.88 -19.58
CA LEU A 329 1.78 -18.25 -20.25
C LEU A 329 0.68 -17.19 -20.07
N LYS A 330 0.51 -16.67 -18.85
CA LYS A 330 -0.42 -15.57 -18.58
C LYS A 330 -0.10 -14.37 -19.48
N ASP A 331 1.17 -13.99 -19.57
CA ASP A 331 1.61 -12.85 -20.38
C ASP A 331 1.43 -13.13 -21.88
N ILE A 332 1.73 -14.33 -22.39
CA ILE A 332 1.45 -14.71 -23.79
C ILE A 332 -0.04 -14.59 -24.10
N ILE A 333 -0.92 -15.09 -23.22
CA ILE A 333 -2.39 -15.03 -23.42
C ILE A 333 -2.86 -13.57 -23.42
N LEU A 334 -2.34 -12.75 -22.50
CA LEU A 334 -2.67 -11.32 -22.42
C LEU A 334 -2.19 -10.58 -23.67
N LEU A 335 -0.93 -10.73 -24.05
CA LEU A 335 -0.32 -10.00 -25.16
C LEU A 335 -0.85 -10.46 -26.52
N THR A 336 -1.25 -11.72 -26.66
CA THR A 336 -1.88 -12.20 -27.89
C THR A 336 -3.20 -11.48 -28.16
N ARG A 337 -3.88 -10.95 -27.12
CA ARG A 337 -5.09 -10.12 -27.27
C ARG A 337 -4.78 -8.69 -27.73
N MET A 338 -3.55 -8.23 -27.50
CA MET A 338 -3.16 -6.83 -27.68
C MET A 338 -2.32 -6.60 -28.93
N SER A 339 -1.65 -7.65 -29.44
CA SER A 339 -0.77 -7.57 -30.61
C SER A 339 -1.29 -8.46 -31.75
N PRO A 340 -1.48 -7.91 -32.96
CA PRO A 340 -1.81 -8.72 -34.14
C PRO A 340 -0.61 -9.56 -34.63
N LEU A 341 0.62 -9.21 -34.23
CA LEU A 341 1.86 -9.87 -34.65
C LEU A 341 2.23 -11.01 -33.69
N SER A 342 1.40 -12.05 -33.69
CA SER A 342 1.63 -13.19 -32.81
C SER A 342 2.45 -14.31 -33.46
N GLN A 343 2.59 -14.33 -34.79
CA GLN A 343 3.28 -15.38 -35.55
C GLN A 343 4.51 -14.82 -36.28
N VAL A 344 5.51 -14.42 -35.52
CA VAL A 344 6.82 -14.07 -36.06
C VAL A 344 7.72 -15.31 -35.95
N PRO A 345 8.33 -15.78 -37.06
CA PRO A 345 9.25 -16.91 -37.01
C PRO A 345 10.51 -16.53 -36.21
N LEU A 346 11.21 -17.54 -35.69
CA LEU A 346 12.52 -17.31 -35.09
C LEU A 346 13.43 -16.63 -36.13
N SER A 347 13.93 -15.45 -35.78
CA SER A 347 14.65 -14.55 -36.67
C SER A 347 15.98 -14.19 -36.03
N ARG A 348 16.93 -13.74 -36.86
CA ARG A 348 18.24 -13.29 -36.38
C ARG A 348 18.10 -11.96 -35.65
N SER A 349 19.06 -11.63 -34.79
CA SER A 349 19.04 -10.38 -34.03
C SER A 349 19.03 -9.15 -34.94
N TYR A 350 19.74 -9.19 -36.08
CA TYR A 350 19.63 -8.13 -37.09
C TYR A 350 18.21 -8.02 -37.69
N ASP A 351 17.57 -9.15 -38.01
CA ASP A 351 16.23 -9.17 -38.61
C ASP A 351 15.17 -8.71 -37.59
N LEU A 352 15.40 -8.96 -36.31
CA LEU A 352 14.50 -8.56 -35.24
C LEU A 352 14.42 -7.06 -35.04
N LEU A 353 15.51 -6.32 -35.25
CA LEU A 353 15.45 -4.85 -35.24
C LEU A 353 14.52 -4.30 -36.34
N TYR A 354 14.49 -4.96 -37.50
CA TYR A 354 13.56 -4.58 -38.56
C TYR A 354 12.13 -4.94 -38.20
N ILE A 355 11.92 -6.15 -37.67
CA ILE A 355 10.60 -6.61 -37.20
C ILE A 355 10.09 -5.70 -36.07
N GLU A 356 10.98 -5.17 -35.22
CA GLU A 356 10.62 -4.24 -34.15
C GLU A 356 10.06 -2.95 -34.71
N VAL A 357 10.78 -2.30 -35.61
CA VAL A 357 10.38 -1.01 -36.19
C VAL A 357 9.05 -1.15 -36.94
N VAL A 358 8.93 -2.16 -37.79
CA VAL A 358 7.71 -2.40 -38.57
C VAL A 358 6.56 -2.86 -37.67
N GLY A 359 6.87 -3.70 -36.68
CA GLY A 359 5.88 -4.24 -35.76
C GLY A 359 5.33 -3.20 -34.80
N GLN A 360 6.16 -2.24 -34.40
CA GLN A 360 5.77 -1.10 -33.59
C GLN A 360 4.78 -0.19 -34.33
N GLU A 361 5.04 0.12 -35.61
CA GLU A 361 4.13 0.95 -36.41
C GLU A 361 2.79 0.26 -36.62
N LEU A 362 2.79 -1.03 -36.97
CA LEU A 362 1.55 -1.79 -37.10
C LEU A 362 0.80 -1.89 -35.77
N LEU A 363 1.49 -2.14 -34.66
CA LEU A 363 0.90 -2.22 -33.32
C LEU A 363 0.27 -0.88 -32.93
N SER A 364 0.96 0.24 -33.14
CA SER A 364 0.47 1.60 -32.93
C SER A 364 -0.84 1.83 -33.67
N MET A 365 -0.84 1.58 -34.99
CA MET A 365 -2.02 1.72 -35.83
C MET A 365 -3.16 0.83 -35.36
N PHE A 366 -2.89 -0.42 -34.99
CA PHE A 366 -3.88 -1.38 -34.53
C PHE A 366 -4.51 -0.97 -33.18
N LEU A 367 -3.71 -0.52 -32.22
CA LEU A 367 -4.16 -0.13 -30.88
C LEU A 367 -5.03 1.12 -30.93
N ILE A 368 -4.60 2.19 -31.60
CA ILE A 368 -5.39 3.42 -31.77
C ILE A 368 -6.75 3.10 -32.40
N ASN A 369 -6.71 2.29 -33.44
CA ASN A 369 -7.88 1.89 -34.18
C ASN A 369 -8.87 1.02 -33.38
N SER A 370 -8.35 0.17 -32.49
CA SER A 370 -9.14 -0.70 -31.61
C SER A 370 -9.68 0.08 -30.40
N ALA A 371 -8.92 1.06 -29.92
CA ALA A 371 -9.34 1.97 -28.85
C ALA A 371 -10.53 2.86 -29.28
N ASN A 372 -10.60 3.22 -30.57
CA ASN A 372 -11.63 4.10 -31.12
C ASN A 372 -12.88 3.39 -31.67
N SER A 373 -12.95 2.05 -31.67
CA SER A 373 -14.10 1.35 -32.23
C SER A 373 -15.26 1.23 -31.23
N GLU A 374 -16.40 1.85 -31.52
CA GLU A 374 -17.66 1.72 -30.75
C GLU A 374 -18.32 0.33 -30.88
N SER A 375 -17.98 -0.40 -31.93
CA SER A 375 -18.53 -1.71 -32.23
C SER A 375 -17.95 -2.76 -31.29
N GLY A 376 -18.71 -3.07 -30.23
CA GLY A 376 -18.58 -4.23 -29.32
C GLY A 376 -17.37 -5.11 -29.59
N THR A 377 -16.18 -4.63 -29.22
CA THR A 377 -15.01 -5.48 -29.26
C THR A 377 -15.19 -6.53 -28.19
N LEU A 378 -14.88 -7.78 -28.53
CA LEU A 378 -14.85 -8.93 -27.63
C LEU A 378 -13.94 -8.74 -26.39
N TYR A 379 -13.17 -7.65 -26.37
CA TYR A 379 -12.18 -7.31 -25.35
C TYR A 379 -12.53 -6.02 -24.63
N LYS A 380 -12.03 -5.91 -23.40
CA LYS A 380 -12.30 -4.77 -22.52
C LYS A 380 -11.55 -3.54 -23.04
N SER A 381 -12.31 -2.51 -23.48
CA SER A 381 -11.81 -1.26 -24.09
C SER A 381 -10.65 -0.60 -23.30
N TYR A 382 -10.66 -0.69 -21.97
CA TYR A 382 -9.60 -0.10 -21.14
C TYR A 382 -8.20 -0.65 -21.40
N LEU A 383 -8.06 -1.90 -21.87
CA LEU A 383 -6.74 -2.46 -22.17
C LEU A 383 -6.11 -1.76 -23.38
N TYR A 384 -6.88 -1.56 -24.45
CA TYR A 384 -6.38 -0.83 -25.62
C TYR A 384 -6.00 0.60 -25.25
N GLN A 385 -6.85 1.28 -24.48
CA GLN A 385 -6.59 2.64 -24.02
C GLN A 385 -5.34 2.72 -23.11
N TYR A 386 -5.11 1.73 -22.25
CA TYR A 386 -3.88 1.62 -21.46
C TYR A 386 -2.64 1.49 -22.34
N TYR A 387 -2.65 0.59 -23.31
CA TYR A 387 -1.48 0.37 -24.16
C TYR A 387 -1.25 1.48 -25.20
N VAL A 388 -2.30 2.21 -25.60
CA VAL A 388 -2.15 3.49 -26.32
C VAL A 388 -1.44 4.51 -25.43
N PHE A 389 -1.88 4.67 -24.17
CA PHE A 389 -1.22 5.57 -23.22
C PHE A 389 0.24 5.18 -22.97
N GLU A 390 0.52 3.91 -22.69
CA GLU A 390 1.87 3.40 -22.50
C GLU A 390 2.74 3.62 -23.75
N GLY A 391 2.15 3.50 -24.94
CA GLY A 391 2.87 3.76 -26.19
C GLY A 391 3.19 5.21 -26.47
N VAL A 392 2.31 6.13 -26.09
CA VAL A 392 2.60 7.56 -26.13
C VAL A 392 3.62 7.93 -25.05
N TRP A 393 3.48 7.37 -23.84
CA TRP A 393 4.40 7.55 -22.71
C TRP A 393 5.84 7.15 -23.08
N HIS A 394 6.02 5.98 -23.71
CA HIS A 394 7.31 5.49 -24.18
C HIS A 394 7.70 5.96 -25.59
N GLN A 395 6.95 6.88 -26.17
CA GLN A 395 7.23 7.52 -27.47
C GLN A 395 7.29 6.57 -28.68
N TRP A 396 6.69 5.38 -28.56
CA TRP A 396 6.56 4.45 -29.68
C TRP A 396 5.27 4.64 -30.49
N ILE A 397 4.31 5.39 -29.94
CA ILE A 397 3.16 5.96 -30.66
C ILE A 397 3.36 7.47 -30.79
N ARG A 398 3.27 8.00 -32.02
CA ARG A 398 3.52 9.44 -32.31
C ARG A 398 2.29 10.22 -32.75
N ASN A 399 1.22 9.54 -33.13
CA ASN A 399 0.02 10.16 -33.72
C ASN A 399 -1.00 10.62 -32.67
N GLU A 400 -0.72 10.40 -31.38
CA GLU A 400 -1.57 10.77 -30.26
C GLU A 400 -0.80 11.68 -29.29
N THR A 401 -1.52 12.62 -28.67
CA THR A 401 -0.92 13.50 -27.66
C THR A 401 -0.91 12.80 -26.29
N PHE A 402 0.09 13.13 -25.49
CA PHE A 402 0.25 12.59 -24.14
C PHE A 402 -1.01 12.74 -23.29
N ASP A 403 -1.55 13.97 -23.22
CA ASP A 403 -2.70 14.29 -22.38
C ASP A 403 -3.98 13.61 -22.86
N SER A 404 -4.19 13.53 -24.18
CA SER A 404 -5.35 12.83 -24.78
C SER A 404 -5.32 11.33 -24.44
N ALA A 405 -4.19 10.68 -24.69
CA ALA A 405 -4.03 9.24 -24.42
C ALA A 405 -4.16 8.93 -22.92
N ARG A 406 -3.55 9.77 -22.06
CA ARG A 406 -3.67 9.66 -20.61
C ARG A 406 -5.11 9.80 -20.14
N PHE A 407 -5.84 10.81 -20.62
CA PHE A 407 -7.23 11.04 -20.24
C PHE A 407 -8.15 9.88 -20.64
N ASN A 408 -8.04 9.40 -21.87
CA ASN A 408 -8.85 8.26 -22.36
C ASN A 408 -8.55 6.97 -21.59
N CYS A 409 -7.28 6.73 -21.27
CA CYS A 409 -6.84 5.64 -20.41
C CYS A 409 -7.46 5.76 -19.00
N MET A 410 -7.33 6.93 -18.37
CA MET A 410 -7.90 7.21 -17.06
C MET A 410 -9.42 6.95 -17.03
N GLN A 411 -10.15 7.44 -18.03
CA GLN A 411 -11.61 7.30 -18.09
C GLN A 411 -12.03 5.83 -18.20
N SER A 412 -11.31 5.07 -19.01
CA SER A 412 -11.61 3.66 -19.25
C SER A 412 -11.25 2.78 -18.05
N LEU A 413 -10.16 3.09 -17.35
CA LEU A 413 -9.76 2.39 -16.12
C LEU A 413 -10.72 2.68 -14.96
N LEU A 414 -11.15 3.93 -14.79
CA LEU A 414 -12.16 4.27 -13.77
C LEU A 414 -13.50 3.59 -14.04
N SER A 415 -13.95 3.60 -15.30
CA SER A 415 -15.21 2.96 -15.69
C SER A 415 -15.23 1.45 -15.39
N ARG A 416 -14.07 0.78 -15.45
CA ARG A 416 -13.92 -0.64 -15.07
C ARG A 416 -14.20 -0.87 -13.58
N GLU A 417 -13.77 0.03 -12.72
CA GLU A 417 -13.95 -0.05 -11.26
C GLU A 417 -15.27 0.62 -10.79
N SER A 418 -16.15 0.99 -11.73
CA SER A 418 -17.39 1.74 -11.47
C SER A 418 -17.17 3.12 -10.83
N TRP A 419 -16.05 3.76 -11.16
CA TRP A 419 -15.71 5.12 -10.75
C TRP A 419 -15.73 6.09 -11.94
N THR A 420 -15.74 7.37 -11.61
CA THR A 420 -15.77 8.49 -12.56
C THR A 420 -14.63 9.47 -12.29
N MET A 421 -14.36 10.36 -13.25
CA MET A 421 -13.40 11.45 -13.04
C MET A 421 -13.80 12.38 -11.88
N ILE A 422 -15.10 12.50 -11.61
CA ILE A 422 -15.63 13.30 -10.49
C ILE A 422 -15.25 12.67 -9.15
N ASP A 423 -15.23 11.33 -9.06
CA ASP A 423 -14.81 10.65 -7.83
C ASP A 423 -13.34 10.94 -7.50
N VAL A 424 -12.47 10.94 -8.52
CA VAL A 424 -11.06 11.32 -8.38
C VAL A 424 -10.91 12.80 -8.02
N GLN A 425 -11.67 13.68 -8.69
CA GLN A 425 -11.69 15.11 -8.39
C GLN A 425 -12.09 15.37 -6.93
N ASN A 426 -13.10 14.67 -6.42
CA ASN A 426 -13.55 14.80 -5.02
C ASN A 426 -12.46 14.43 -4.00
N LEU A 427 -11.55 13.49 -4.35
CA LEU A 427 -10.39 13.17 -3.50
C LEU A 427 -9.36 14.31 -3.48
N LEU A 428 -9.16 15.00 -4.61
CA LEU A 428 -8.17 16.07 -4.74
C LEU A 428 -8.68 17.46 -4.32
N ASN A 429 -10.00 17.65 -4.33
CA ASN A 429 -10.66 18.91 -3.98
C ASN A 429 -10.96 18.98 -2.48
N TRP A 430 -9.90 19.10 -1.69
CA TRP A 430 -10.02 19.38 -0.27
C TRP A 430 -10.41 20.84 -0.01
N SER A 431 -11.56 21.06 0.61
CA SER A 431 -12.15 22.39 0.84
C SER A 431 -11.30 23.35 1.68
N ARG A 432 -10.37 22.81 2.48
CA ARG A 432 -9.42 23.62 3.27
C ARG A 432 -8.24 24.11 2.43
N LEU A 433 -7.91 23.45 1.31
CA LEU A 433 -6.80 23.83 0.45
C LEU A 433 -7.30 24.67 -0.72
N ARG A 434 -6.84 25.91 -0.80
CA ARG A 434 -7.27 26.83 -1.85
C ARG A 434 -6.63 26.45 -3.19
N ARG A 435 -7.48 26.30 -4.21
CA ARG A 435 -7.08 26.11 -5.61
C ARG A 435 -7.62 27.22 -6.50
N THR A 436 -7.01 27.40 -7.66
CA THR A 436 -7.56 28.27 -8.71
C THR A 436 -8.85 27.67 -9.27
N ILE A 437 -9.60 28.46 -10.04
CA ILE A 437 -10.81 27.97 -10.73
C ILE A 437 -10.48 26.76 -11.62
N ASP A 438 -9.30 26.76 -12.23
CA ASP A 438 -8.82 25.67 -13.08
C ASP A 438 -8.11 24.53 -12.29
N GLY A 439 -8.29 24.41 -10.97
CA GLY A 439 -7.79 23.28 -10.17
C GLY A 439 -6.31 23.29 -9.80
N TRP A 440 -5.55 24.34 -10.15
CA TRP A 440 -4.14 24.46 -9.82
C TRP A 440 -3.90 25.00 -8.41
N LEU A 441 -2.72 24.71 -7.86
CA LEU A 441 -2.25 25.41 -6.67
C LEU A 441 -1.86 26.85 -7.08
N PRO A 442 -2.34 27.88 -6.36
CA PRO A 442 -1.98 29.27 -6.67
C PRO A 442 -0.48 29.52 -6.48
N SER A 443 0.11 30.45 -7.22
CA SER A 443 1.54 30.83 -7.06
C SER A 443 1.80 31.71 -5.84
N GLU A 444 0.75 32.26 -5.21
CA GLU A 444 0.83 33.03 -3.98
C GLU A 444 0.58 32.14 -2.75
N THR A 445 1.18 32.50 -1.62
CA THR A 445 0.95 31.82 -0.35
C THR A 445 -0.44 32.16 0.19
N TYR A 446 -1.22 31.13 0.51
CA TYR A 446 -2.53 31.27 1.13
C TYR A 446 -2.65 30.38 2.37
N PRO A 447 -3.33 30.85 3.43
CA PRO A 447 -3.68 30.00 4.55
C PRO A 447 -4.64 28.88 4.14
N LEU A 448 -4.69 27.84 4.98
CA LEU A 448 -5.78 26.88 4.96
C LEU A 448 -7.10 27.59 5.25
N ASN A 449 -8.14 27.23 4.50
CA ASN A 449 -9.50 27.71 4.68
C ASN A 449 -10.15 26.99 5.87
N LEU A 450 -9.68 27.30 7.06
CA LEU A 450 -10.23 26.82 8.33
C LEU A 450 -11.50 27.59 8.71
N ASP A 451 -12.38 27.01 9.53
CA ASP A 451 -13.61 27.69 9.93
C ASP A 451 -13.28 28.96 10.75
N ARG A 452 -14.14 29.97 10.68
CA ARG A 452 -13.89 31.33 11.19
C ARG A 452 -14.13 31.50 12.68
N GLN A 453 -14.63 30.48 13.39
CA GLN A 453 -14.98 30.64 14.81
C GLN A 453 -13.74 30.67 15.72
N THR A 454 -12.86 29.65 15.63
CA THR A 454 -11.60 29.61 16.39
C THR A 454 -10.55 28.78 15.64
N GLN A 455 -9.39 29.37 15.40
CA GLN A 455 -8.26 28.72 14.71
C GLN A 455 -7.04 28.67 15.62
N PHE A 456 -6.28 27.58 15.51
CA PHE A 456 -5.13 27.29 16.35
C PHE A 456 -3.87 27.13 15.53
N LYS A 457 -2.77 27.67 16.05
CA LYS A 457 -1.43 27.56 15.47
C LYS A 457 -0.67 26.36 16.01
N LYS A 458 -0.81 26.05 17.30
CA LYS A 458 -0.06 24.99 17.99
C LYS A 458 -0.86 24.31 19.09
N VAL A 459 -0.57 23.03 19.29
CA VAL A 459 -0.95 22.21 20.45
C VAL A 459 0.20 22.25 21.46
N ASN A 460 -0.03 22.90 22.60
CA ASN A 460 0.97 23.02 23.66
C ASN A 460 0.79 21.96 24.75
N GLY A 461 -0.42 21.42 24.95
CA GLY A 461 -0.65 20.47 26.04
C GLY A 461 -2.10 20.30 26.49
N ILE A 462 -2.27 19.70 27.66
CA ILE A 462 -3.57 19.45 28.31
C ILE A 462 -3.41 19.46 29.83
N SER A 463 -4.39 20.01 30.56
CA SER A 463 -4.42 19.98 32.02
C SER A 463 -5.71 19.35 32.56
N PHE A 464 -5.60 18.60 33.64
CA PHE A 464 -6.69 17.94 34.34
C PHE A 464 -6.78 18.48 35.77
N ASN A 465 -7.91 19.08 36.12
CA ASN A 465 -8.22 19.44 37.50
C ASN A 465 -8.99 18.28 38.15
N ILE A 466 -8.31 17.53 39.01
CA ILE A 466 -8.88 16.33 39.63
C ILE A 466 -9.97 16.68 40.64
N ASN A 467 -9.93 17.88 41.23
CA ASN A 467 -10.93 18.34 42.19
C ASN A 467 -12.23 18.79 41.52
N THR A 468 -12.16 19.48 40.38
CA THR A 468 -13.37 19.99 39.71
C THR A 468 -13.90 19.07 38.61
N GLY A 469 -13.05 18.18 38.07
CA GLY A 469 -13.34 17.43 36.85
C GLY A 469 -12.99 18.18 35.56
N GLU A 470 -12.55 19.43 35.67
CA GLU A 470 -12.29 20.31 34.52
C GLU A 470 -11.08 19.82 33.70
N ILE A 471 -11.24 19.81 32.37
CA ILE A 471 -10.18 19.47 31.42
C ILE A 471 -9.97 20.67 30.52
N LYS A 472 -8.74 21.20 30.52
CA LYS A 472 -8.37 22.35 29.68
C LYS A 472 -7.36 21.94 28.63
N PHE A 473 -7.66 22.29 27.40
CA PHE A 473 -6.71 22.19 26.31
C PHE A 473 -5.83 23.43 26.25
N LEU A 474 -4.52 23.23 26.13
CA LEU A 474 -3.53 24.30 26.04
C LEU A 474 -3.19 24.50 24.56
N PHE A 475 -3.92 25.38 23.88
CA PHE A 475 -3.69 25.68 22.48
C PHE A 475 -3.19 27.11 22.29
N GLN A 476 -2.33 27.31 21.28
CA GLN A 476 -1.94 28.64 20.84
C GLN A 476 -2.94 29.14 19.79
N VAL A 477 -3.69 30.19 20.12
CA VAL A 477 -4.63 30.83 19.18
C VAL A 477 -3.88 31.73 18.20
N VAL A 478 -4.40 31.81 16.98
CA VAL A 478 -3.85 32.64 15.91
C VAL A 478 -3.97 34.13 16.26
N GLN A 479 -2.86 34.87 16.18
CA GLN A 479 -2.85 36.34 16.28
C GLN A 479 -3.12 36.97 14.91
N SER A 480 -3.47 38.26 14.85
CA SER A 480 -3.99 38.95 13.64
C SER A 480 -3.07 38.94 12.39
N LYS A 481 -1.83 38.45 12.49
CA LYS A 481 -0.87 38.34 11.37
C LYS A 481 -0.48 36.90 11.03
N ASP A 482 -0.91 35.92 11.82
CA ASP A 482 -0.59 34.50 11.65
C ASP A 482 -1.76 33.77 10.97
N TYR A 483 -1.52 32.52 10.60
CA TYR A 483 -2.53 31.61 10.05
C TYR A 483 -2.72 30.39 10.93
N GLY A 484 -3.94 29.86 10.96
CA GLY A 484 -4.26 28.63 11.68
C GLY A 484 -3.79 27.39 10.94
N LEU A 485 -3.39 26.38 11.71
CA LEU A 485 -3.05 25.05 11.22
C LEU A 485 -4.15 24.04 11.50
N PHE A 486 -4.97 24.21 12.55
CA PHE A 486 -6.11 23.36 12.87
C PHE A 486 -7.24 24.13 13.56
N ASP A 487 -8.43 23.54 13.61
CA ASP A 487 -9.61 24.12 14.26
C ASP A 487 -10.35 23.11 15.16
N VAL A 488 -11.51 23.53 15.66
CA VAL A 488 -12.37 22.73 16.56
C VAL A 488 -12.84 21.43 15.91
N ASP A 489 -13.11 21.44 14.60
CA ASP A 489 -13.57 20.24 13.90
C ASP A 489 -12.47 19.18 13.87
N ASP A 490 -11.23 19.59 13.69
CA ASP A 490 -10.07 18.69 13.71
C ASP A 490 -9.89 18.03 15.09
N ILE A 491 -10.05 18.80 16.17
CA ILE A 491 -9.98 18.28 17.54
C ILE A 491 -11.09 17.24 17.77
N GLN A 492 -12.32 17.55 17.38
CA GLN A 492 -13.44 16.62 17.52
C GLN A 492 -13.25 15.37 16.67
N GLU A 493 -12.76 15.51 15.45
CA GLU A 493 -12.48 14.42 14.52
C GLU A 493 -11.47 13.44 15.13
N VAL A 494 -10.33 13.93 15.61
CA VAL A 494 -9.28 13.11 16.23
C VAL A 494 -9.80 12.40 17.49
N LEU A 495 -10.46 13.13 18.40
CA LEU A 495 -10.94 12.59 19.67
C LEU A 495 -12.08 11.57 19.49
N LYS A 496 -13.10 11.89 18.69
CA LYS A 496 -14.28 11.03 18.48
C LYS A 496 -13.95 9.81 17.64
N LYS A 497 -13.06 9.95 16.64
CA LYS A 497 -12.66 8.82 15.79
C LYS A 497 -11.51 8.00 16.38
N GLY A 498 -10.91 8.46 17.48
CA GLY A 498 -9.88 7.73 18.19
C GLY A 498 -8.56 7.65 17.42
N ILE A 499 -8.16 8.71 16.73
CA ILE A 499 -6.97 8.70 15.87
C ILE A 499 -5.74 9.05 16.71
N THR A 500 -4.92 8.06 17.05
CA THR A 500 -3.65 8.30 17.77
C THR A 500 -2.45 8.39 16.83
N SER A 501 -2.46 7.60 15.77
CA SER A 501 -1.38 7.50 14.78
C SER A 501 -1.97 7.34 13.39
N SER A 502 -1.16 7.58 12.37
CA SER A 502 -1.59 7.43 10.99
C SER A 502 -0.47 6.94 10.08
N LEU A 503 -0.78 6.00 9.20
CA LEU A 503 0.03 5.61 8.07
C LEU A 503 -0.76 5.85 6.79
N PHE A 504 -0.14 6.50 5.83
CA PHE A 504 -0.71 6.83 4.54
C PHE A 504 0.29 6.53 3.44
N THR A 505 -0.14 5.98 2.30
CA THR A 505 0.74 5.75 1.15
C THR A 505 -0.02 5.86 -0.17
N LEU A 506 0.68 6.30 -1.21
CA LEU A 506 0.28 6.18 -2.61
C LEU A 506 1.12 5.08 -3.28
N ASP A 507 0.47 3.95 -3.57
CA ASP A 507 1.09 2.75 -4.13
C ASP A 507 0.67 2.51 -5.60
N GLN A 508 1.27 1.51 -6.25
CA GLN A 508 0.84 1.06 -7.57
C GLN A 508 -0.52 0.34 -7.48
N PRO A 509 -1.55 0.75 -8.24
CA PRO A 509 -2.88 0.13 -8.16
C PRO A 509 -2.93 -1.31 -8.69
N ASN A 510 -2.22 -1.57 -9.80
CA ASN A 510 -2.19 -2.88 -10.44
C ASN A 510 -0.77 -3.18 -10.94
N ILE A 511 -0.24 -4.32 -10.51
CA ILE A 511 1.09 -4.84 -10.88
C ILE A 511 1.19 -5.16 -12.38
N GLU A 512 0.06 -5.51 -13.02
CA GLU A 512 0.02 -5.78 -14.47
C GLU A 512 0.26 -4.51 -15.31
N PHE A 513 -0.03 -3.33 -14.75
CA PHE A 513 0.06 -2.05 -15.43
C PHE A 513 1.20 -1.24 -14.83
N GLN A 514 2.40 -1.38 -15.40
CA GLN A 514 3.58 -0.67 -14.92
C GLN A 514 3.36 0.84 -15.04
N SER A 515 2.93 1.33 -16.20
CA SER A 515 2.67 2.75 -16.48
C SER A 515 1.26 3.15 -16.08
N HIS A 516 0.78 2.78 -14.89
CA HIS A 516 -0.57 3.15 -14.47
C HIS A 516 -0.73 4.68 -14.35
N PRO A 517 -1.77 5.32 -14.92
CA PRO A 517 -1.95 6.77 -14.84
C PRO A 517 -2.47 7.25 -13.48
N PHE A 518 -2.75 6.33 -12.56
CA PHE A 518 -3.13 6.59 -11.18
C PHE A 518 -2.19 5.89 -10.18
N GLN A 519 -2.15 6.42 -8.97
CA GLN A 519 -1.68 5.74 -7.76
C GLN A 519 -2.86 5.42 -6.84
N GLU A 520 -2.73 4.36 -6.05
CA GLU A 520 -3.75 3.92 -5.10
C GLU A 520 -3.43 4.44 -3.71
N MET A 521 -4.37 5.20 -3.15
CA MET A 521 -4.39 5.65 -1.78
C MET A 521 -4.69 4.50 -0.83
N ARG A 522 -3.77 4.24 0.10
CA ARG A 522 -3.93 3.29 1.20
C ARG A 522 -3.60 3.97 2.52
N TYR A 523 -4.36 3.65 3.55
CA TYR A 523 -4.16 4.28 4.86
C TYR A 523 -4.59 3.37 6.02
N ALA A 524 -4.06 3.68 7.20
CA ALA A 524 -4.42 3.10 8.47
C ALA A 524 -4.29 4.18 9.57
N PRO A 525 -5.14 4.17 10.60
CA PRO A 525 -6.29 3.29 10.82
C PRO A 525 -7.50 3.61 9.92
N LYS A 526 -8.49 2.71 9.85
CA LYS A 526 -9.75 2.92 9.08
C LYS A 526 -10.52 4.16 9.52
N SER A 527 -10.36 4.59 10.77
CA SER A 527 -10.98 5.79 11.33
C SER A 527 -10.55 7.07 10.62
N LEU A 528 -9.44 7.07 9.88
CA LEU A 528 -9.05 8.18 8.99
C LEU A 528 -10.02 8.37 7.80
N SER A 529 -10.86 7.40 7.47
CA SER A 529 -11.78 7.54 6.34
C SER A 529 -12.69 8.77 6.52
N ASN A 530 -12.83 9.57 5.45
CA ASN A 530 -13.63 10.81 5.43
C ASN A 530 -13.23 11.76 6.56
N THR A 531 -11.95 12.14 6.60
CA THR A 531 -11.39 13.08 7.58
C THR A 531 -10.59 14.19 6.91
N ASN A 532 -10.54 15.36 7.56
CA ASN A 532 -9.58 16.40 7.20
C ASN A 532 -8.14 15.94 7.45
N PHE A 533 -7.94 15.05 8.42
CA PHE A 533 -6.64 14.40 8.67
C PHE A 533 -6.17 13.62 7.44
N LEU A 534 -6.97 12.69 6.91
CA LEU A 534 -6.62 11.92 5.70
C LEU A 534 -6.36 12.83 4.49
N SER A 535 -7.16 13.87 4.32
CA SER A 535 -6.96 14.86 3.26
C SER A 535 -5.61 15.58 3.42
N THR A 536 -5.22 15.92 4.65
CA THR A 536 -3.91 16.51 4.95
C THR A 536 -2.77 15.54 4.62
N LEU A 537 -2.89 14.25 4.98
CA LEU A 537 -1.91 13.22 4.65
C LEU A 537 -1.73 13.07 3.14
N LEU A 538 -2.83 13.01 2.39
CA LEU A 538 -2.82 12.95 0.93
C LEU A 538 -2.11 14.16 0.33
N HIS A 539 -2.50 15.38 0.71
CA HIS A 539 -1.94 16.59 0.11
C HIS A 539 -0.48 16.82 0.45
N ALA A 540 -0.03 16.48 1.67
CA ALA A 540 1.37 16.58 2.05
C ALA A 540 2.26 15.62 1.25
N ASP A 541 1.83 14.37 1.07
CA ASP A 541 2.54 13.40 0.25
C ASP A 541 2.50 13.76 -1.25
N TYR A 542 1.36 14.26 -1.75
CA TYR A 542 1.25 14.70 -3.13
C TYR A 542 2.16 15.91 -3.42
N LEU A 543 2.25 16.86 -2.48
CA LEU A 543 3.18 17.99 -2.56
C LEU A 543 4.63 17.50 -2.63
N LEU A 544 5.03 16.57 -1.75
CA LEU A 544 6.37 15.98 -1.77
C LEU A 544 6.69 15.35 -3.14
N LYS A 545 5.73 14.61 -3.73
CA LYS A 545 5.87 14.02 -5.07
C LYS A 545 5.96 15.08 -6.18
N MET A 546 5.14 16.12 -6.13
CA MET A 546 5.17 17.19 -7.13
C MET A 546 6.48 17.99 -7.08
N ILE A 547 7.02 18.25 -5.88
CA ILE A 547 8.32 18.93 -5.72
C ILE A 547 9.47 18.02 -6.20
N SER A 548 9.49 16.75 -5.78
CA SER A 548 10.56 15.81 -6.14
C SER A 548 10.62 15.47 -7.63
N THR A 549 9.47 15.41 -8.31
CA THR A 549 9.38 15.18 -9.76
C THR A 549 9.44 16.45 -10.61
N GLY A 550 9.21 17.63 -10.02
CA GLY A 550 9.09 18.88 -10.75
C GLY A 550 7.80 19.01 -11.57
N VAL A 551 6.79 18.18 -11.31
CA VAL A 551 5.52 18.19 -12.04
C VAL A 551 4.37 18.53 -11.11
N GLU A 552 3.58 19.55 -11.46
CA GLU A 552 2.32 19.86 -10.79
C GLU A 552 1.14 19.20 -11.52
N ILE A 553 0.18 18.68 -10.76
CA ILE A 553 -1.07 18.11 -11.28
C ILE A 553 -2.26 18.98 -10.88
N CYS A 554 -3.08 19.31 -11.87
CA CYS A 554 -4.38 19.95 -11.70
C CYS A 554 -5.38 19.03 -10.97
N SER A 555 -6.19 19.55 -10.05
CA SER A 555 -7.25 18.77 -9.38
C SER A 555 -8.52 18.59 -10.19
N GLU A 556 -8.67 19.32 -11.30
CA GLU A 556 -9.82 19.26 -12.18
C GLU A 556 -9.54 18.35 -13.38
N PRO A 557 -10.50 17.51 -13.83
CA PRO A 557 -10.36 16.75 -15.07
C PRO A 557 -10.06 17.69 -16.25
N PRO A 558 -9.10 17.36 -17.14
CA PRO A 558 -8.47 16.05 -17.34
C PRO A 558 -7.20 15.80 -16.51
N PHE A 559 -7.04 16.49 -15.36
CA PHE A 559 -5.88 16.40 -14.46
C PHE A 559 -4.57 16.71 -15.18
N GLN A 560 -4.57 17.85 -15.89
CA GLN A 560 -3.44 18.33 -16.67
C GLN A 560 -2.15 18.40 -15.83
N MET A 561 -1.02 18.20 -16.49
CA MET A 561 0.31 18.34 -15.91
C MET A 561 0.97 19.62 -16.41
N ARG A 562 1.68 20.31 -15.52
CA ARG A 562 2.57 21.43 -15.88
C ARG A 562 3.88 21.35 -15.11
N ASP A 563 4.90 22.07 -15.56
CA ASP A 563 6.14 22.22 -14.81
C ASP A 563 5.84 22.94 -13.48
N ALA A 564 6.29 22.36 -12.36
CA ALA A 564 6.03 22.92 -11.04
C ALA A 564 6.67 24.30 -10.86
N SER A 565 7.77 24.59 -11.58
CA SER A 565 8.44 25.90 -11.60
C SER A 565 7.56 27.00 -12.21
N ASP A 566 6.68 26.65 -13.14
CA ASP A 566 5.70 27.59 -13.70
C ASP A 566 4.52 27.84 -12.76
N GLY A 567 4.32 26.96 -11.78
CA GLY A 567 3.15 26.91 -10.92
C GLY A 567 3.41 27.27 -9.45
N PHE A 568 3.16 26.32 -8.55
CA PHE A 568 3.18 26.56 -7.10
C PHE A 568 4.58 26.78 -6.51
N MET A 569 5.65 26.35 -7.20
CA MET A 569 7.03 26.54 -6.71
C MET A 569 7.42 28.02 -6.62
N LYS A 570 6.72 28.91 -7.36
CA LYS A 570 6.88 30.36 -7.25
C LYS A 570 6.55 30.93 -5.87
N ARG A 571 5.86 30.16 -5.01
CA ARG A 571 5.65 30.52 -3.60
C ARG A 571 6.96 30.57 -2.81
N LEU A 572 7.91 29.70 -3.18
CA LEU A 572 9.16 29.56 -2.47
C LEU A 572 10.14 30.66 -2.91
N PRO A 573 11.00 31.16 -2.00
CA PRO A 573 12.09 32.05 -2.39
C PRO A 573 13.11 31.29 -3.27
N GLU A 574 13.79 32.00 -4.16
CA GLU A 574 14.71 31.42 -5.15
C GLU A 574 15.75 30.47 -4.54
N TRP A 575 16.31 30.85 -3.38
CA TRP A 575 17.30 30.01 -2.70
C TRP A 575 16.72 28.67 -2.25
N LEU A 576 15.45 28.61 -1.85
CA LEU A 576 14.79 27.37 -1.42
C LEU A 576 14.35 26.54 -2.64
N GLN A 577 13.94 27.19 -3.74
CA GLN A 577 13.74 26.50 -5.02
C GLN A 577 15.02 25.82 -5.50
N GLU A 578 16.18 26.46 -5.33
CA GLU A 578 17.49 25.88 -5.66
C GLU A 578 17.83 24.66 -4.80
N GLN A 579 17.53 24.69 -3.49
CA GLN A 579 17.71 23.53 -2.59
C GLN A 579 16.76 22.37 -2.92
N LEU A 580 15.57 22.68 -3.43
CA LEU A 580 14.50 21.73 -3.73
C LEU A 580 14.38 21.42 -5.23
N LYS A 581 15.49 21.53 -5.96
CA LYS A 581 15.53 21.09 -7.36
C LYS A 581 14.96 19.67 -7.50
N PRO A 582 14.10 19.44 -8.51
CA PRO A 582 13.63 18.12 -8.87
C PRO A 582 14.79 17.15 -9.08
N ILE A 583 14.54 15.87 -8.79
CA ILE A 583 15.58 14.82 -8.79
C ILE A 583 16.26 14.70 -10.16
N ASP A 584 15.51 14.85 -11.25
CA ASP A 584 16.01 14.78 -12.63
C ASP A 584 16.88 15.98 -13.03
N GLN A 585 16.84 17.06 -12.26
CA GLN A 585 17.63 18.29 -12.46
C GLN A 585 18.88 18.35 -11.57
N ARG A 586 19.10 17.37 -10.68
CA ARG A 586 20.27 17.30 -9.79
C ARG A 586 21.50 16.72 -10.49
N LYS A 587 22.68 17.03 -9.95
CA LYS A 587 23.97 16.53 -10.46
C LYS A 587 24.05 15.01 -10.32
N ASP A 588 24.80 14.35 -11.19
CA ASP A 588 25.03 12.89 -11.18
C ASP A 588 23.78 12.02 -11.30
N CYS A 589 22.66 12.59 -11.76
CA CYS A 589 21.43 11.85 -12.00
C CYS A 589 21.57 10.91 -13.20
N VAL A 590 22.02 9.68 -12.93
CA VAL A 590 21.99 8.55 -13.85
C VAL A 590 20.62 7.89 -13.71
N ILE A 591 19.59 8.48 -14.33
CA ILE A 591 18.23 7.93 -14.27
C ILE A 591 18.22 6.59 -15.02
N MET A 592 18.37 5.47 -14.31
CA MET A 592 18.18 4.12 -14.85
C MET A 592 16.98 3.47 -14.16
N ASN A 593 15.76 3.82 -14.57
CA ASN A 593 14.50 3.17 -14.16
C ASN A 593 14.41 2.75 -12.67
N SER A 594 15.07 3.50 -11.78
CA SER A 594 15.05 3.26 -10.35
C SER A 594 13.78 3.85 -9.79
N VAL A 595 13.04 3.03 -9.07
CA VAL A 595 11.80 3.44 -8.44
C VAL A 595 12.11 3.71 -6.98
N HIS A 596 11.74 4.88 -6.49
CA HIS A 596 12.01 5.28 -5.12
C HIS A 596 10.72 5.59 -4.39
N ARG A 597 10.77 5.36 -3.08
CA ARG A 597 9.72 5.68 -2.13
C ARG A 597 10.20 6.80 -1.22
N PHE A 598 9.43 7.87 -1.08
CA PHE A 598 9.68 8.90 -0.07
C PHE A 598 8.66 8.82 1.06
N TRP A 599 9.10 9.03 2.30
CA TRP A 599 8.22 9.03 3.47
C TRP A 599 8.42 10.30 4.27
N ILE A 600 7.35 11.01 4.57
CA ILE A 600 7.36 12.00 5.65
C ILE A 600 7.16 11.24 6.96
N GLU A 601 8.10 11.34 7.88
CA GLU A 601 8.06 10.67 9.17
C GLU A 601 8.22 11.66 10.33
N ALA A 602 7.40 11.49 11.35
CA ALA A 602 7.52 12.23 12.60
C ALA A 602 8.57 11.58 13.52
N GLY A 603 9.46 12.39 14.08
CA GLY A 603 10.43 11.96 15.08
C GLY A 603 9.86 11.98 16.51
N GLU A 604 10.78 11.95 17.49
CA GLU A 604 10.42 11.92 18.91
C GLU A 604 9.74 13.23 19.36
N ILE A 605 8.60 13.09 20.04
CA ILE A 605 7.88 14.21 20.68
C ILE A 605 8.30 14.26 22.14
N THR A 606 8.96 15.35 22.53
CA THR A 606 9.30 15.58 23.94
C THR A 606 8.07 16.01 24.72
N TYR A 607 7.87 15.48 25.93
CA TYR A 607 6.83 15.94 26.84
C TYR A 607 7.35 16.10 28.27
N GLU A 608 6.76 17.04 28.99
CA GLU A 608 6.94 17.23 30.43
C GLU A 608 5.58 17.24 31.14
N HIS A 609 5.56 16.94 32.44
CA HIS A 609 4.35 17.03 33.24
C HIS A 609 4.64 17.75 34.56
N GLU A 610 3.65 18.48 35.04
CA GLU A 610 3.69 19.21 36.31
C GLU A 610 2.46 18.85 37.15
N PHE A 611 2.66 18.73 38.45
CA PHE A 611 1.60 18.49 39.42
C PHE A 611 1.54 19.66 40.40
N ASP A 612 0.45 20.41 40.37
CA ASP A 612 0.13 21.42 41.39
C ASP A 612 -0.62 20.73 42.53
N GLU A 613 0.09 20.43 43.61
CA GLU A 613 -0.46 19.76 44.80
C GLU A 613 -1.59 20.56 45.47
N ASN A 614 -1.54 21.90 45.41
CA ASN A 614 -2.50 22.75 46.12
C ASN A 614 -3.87 22.70 45.44
N ASN A 615 -3.87 22.72 44.11
CA ASN A 615 -5.10 22.72 43.31
C ASN A 615 -5.46 21.32 42.76
N ASN A 616 -4.58 20.33 42.96
CA ASN A 616 -4.69 18.97 42.43
C ASN A 616 -4.85 18.97 40.90
N ILE A 617 -3.99 19.76 40.23
CA ILE A 617 -3.97 19.93 38.77
C ILE A 617 -2.76 19.21 38.19
N ILE A 618 -2.99 18.32 37.23
CA ILE A 618 -1.93 17.68 36.44
C ILE A 618 -1.91 18.35 35.07
N THR A 619 -0.76 18.90 34.68
CA THR A 619 -0.58 19.53 33.36
C THR A 619 0.49 18.80 32.57
N TYR A 620 0.19 18.45 31.32
CA TYR A 620 1.15 17.89 30.36
C TYR A 620 1.47 18.94 29.30
N TYR A 621 2.75 19.19 29.06
CA TYR A 621 3.23 20.06 27.99
C TYR A 621 3.92 19.23 26.89
N LEU A 622 3.73 19.63 25.64
CA LEU A 622 4.29 19.00 24.45
C LEU A 622 5.29 19.93 23.76
N GLY A 623 6.46 19.38 23.41
CA GLY A 623 7.47 20.06 22.61
C GLY A 623 7.16 20.07 21.12
N ASP A 624 8.15 20.47 20.32
CA ASP A 624 8.04 20.41 18.86
C ASP A 624 8.16 18.98 18.33
N VAL A 625 7.65 18.75 17.12
CA VAL A 625 7.79 17.46 16.43
C VAL A 625 8.79 17.62 15.29
N PRO A 626 9.99 17.04 15.38
CA PRO A 626 10.91 17.04 14.24
C PRO A 626 10.31 16.18 13.12
N MET A 627 10.23 16.73 11.92
CA MET A 627 9.74 16.02 10.74
C MET A 627 10.91 15.72 9.81
N CYS A 628 10.94 14.53 9.24
CA CYS A 628 11.98 14.14 8.29
C CYS A 628 11.39 13.49 7.04
N VAL A 629 12.10 13.63 5.93
CA VAL A 629 11.83 12.89 4.71
C VAL A 629 12.87 11.79 4.58
N LYS A 630 12.40 10.54 4.56
CA LYS A 630 13.22 9.36 4.26
C LYS A 630 13.02 8.94 2.82
N LYS A 631 14.02 8.26 2.26
CA LYS A 631 13.96 7.66 0.92
C LYS A 631 14.33 6.19 0.99
N GLN A 632 13.66 5.38 0.17
CA GLN A 632 13.92 3.96 0.04
C GLN A 632 13.94 3.58 -1.44
N LEU A 633 14.99 2.87 -1.87
CA LEU A 633 15.01 2.27 -3.20
C LEU A 633 13.99 1.12 -3.21
N MET A 634 13.24 0.99 -4.29
CA MET A 634 12.28 -0.11 -4.46
C MET A 634 12.73 -1.07 -5.54
N GLN A 635 12.47 -2.36 -5.33
CA GLN A 635 12.73 -3.44 -6.27
C GLN A 635 11.50 -4.31 -6.44
N TYR A 636 11.38 -4.98 -7.58
CA TYR A 636 10.34 -5.97 -7.78
C TYR A 636 10.73 -7.28 -7.09
N ASP A 637 9.84 -7.82 -6.27
CA ASP A 637 10.00 -9.16 -5.70
C ASP A 637 9.78 -10.25 -6.76
N GLU A 638 9.96 -11.52 -6.38
CA GLU A 638 9.72 -12.67 -7.26
C GLU A 638 8.28 -12.74 -7.80
N GLN A 639 7.33 -12.08 -7.13
CA GLN A 639 5.91 -12.01 -7.47
C GLN A 639 5.57 -10.77 -8.31
N GLY A 640 6.54 -9.91 -8.60
CA GLY A 640 6.36 -8.66 -9.33
C GLY A 640 5.75 -7.53 -8.51
N ASN A 641 5.63 -7.67 -7.19
CA ASN A 641 5.26 -6.55 -6.33
C ASN A 641 6.46 -5.63 -6.15
N LEU A 642 6.20 -4.34 -6.12
CA LEU A 642 7.21 -3.35 -5.83
C LEU A 642 7.39 -3.26 -4.30
N ILE A 643 8.55 -3.70 -3.80
CA ILE A 643 8.90 -3.74 -2.37
C ILE A 643 10.14 -2.89 -2.06
N ASP A 644 10.28 -2.50 -0.80
CA ASP A 644 11.43 -1.73 -0.33
C ASP A 644 12.71 -2.59 -0.28
N ASP A 645 13.80 -2.08 -0.87
CA ASP A 645 15.10 -2.73 -0.90
C ASP A 645 15.87 -2.49 0.40
N LEU A 646 15.81 -3.45 1.32
CA LEU A 646 16.45 -3.34 2.65
C LEU A 646 18.00 -3.45 2.62
N SER A 647 18.62 -3.61 1.45
CA SER A 647 20.06 -3.91 1.34
C SER A 647 21.01 -2.70 1.49
N LYS A 648 20.49 -1.47 1.60
CA LYS A 648 21.29 -0.23 1.69
C LYS A 648 20.77 0.71 2.79
N THR A 649 21.57 0.96 3.83
CA THR A 649 21.18 1.80 4.97
C THR A 649 22.16 2.92 5.37
N ASP A 650 23.25 3.14 4.64
CA ASP A 650 24.22 4.19 4.97
C ASP A 650 24.18 5.37 3.99
N GLU A 651 24.69 6.52 4.44
CA GLU A 651 24.72 7.85 3.81
C GLU A 651 24.60 7.81 2.28
N ASP A 652 23.41 8.18 1.79
CA ASP A 652 23.10 8.15 0.36
C ASP A 652 23.36 9.51 -0.28
N HIS A 653 24.45 9.60 -1.03
CA HIS A 653 24.77 10.75 -1.89
C HIS A 653 24.09 10.69 -3.26
N SER A 654 23.07 9.85 -3.44
CA SER A 654 22.23 9.89 -4.63
C SER A 654 21.45 11.21 -4.72
N PRO A 655 21.02 11.62 -5.92
CA PRO A 655 20.08 12.72 -6.11
C PRO A 655 18.83 12.64 -5.22
N GLU A 656 18.32 11.43 -5.00
CA GLU A 656 17.17 11.16 -4.14
C GLU A 656 17.51 11.36 -2.65
N GLY A 657 18.69 10.91 -2.22
CA GLY A 657 19.21 11.14 -0.87
C GLY A 657 19.43 12.62 -0.57
N GLU A 658 20.07 13.35 -1.48
CA GLU A 658 20.26 14.80 -1.38
C GLU A 658 18.92 15.56 -1.33
N PHE A 659 17.93 15.12 -2.10
CA PHE A 659 16.59 15.71 -2.07
C PHE A 659 15.93 15.50 -0.70
N ALA A 660 15.93 14.27 -0.20
CA ALA A 660 15.37 13.93 1.11
C ALA A 660 16.04 14.71 2.25
N GLN A 661 17.37 14.83 2.21
CA GLN A 661 18.14 15.60 3.18
C GLN A 661 17.78 17.10 3.11
N ALA A 662 17.77 17.70 1.92
CA ALA A 662 17.41 19.11 1.75
C ALA A 662 15.97 19.38 2.23
N PHE A 663 15.02 18.53 1.86
CA PHE A 663 13.63 18.67 2.31
C PHE A 663 13.52 18.57 3.84
N THR A 664 14.24 17.63 4.46
CA THR A 664 14.30 17.47 5.92
C THR A 664 14.88 18.70 6.60
N CYS A 665 16.03 19.20 6.11
CA CYS A 665 16.70 20.36 6.70
C CYS A 665 15.87 21.64 6.68
N TYR A 666 15.01 21.81 5.68
CA TYR A 666 14.18 23.00 5.49
C TYR A 666 12.68 22.73 5.67
N TYR A 667 12.29 21.66 6.35
CA TYR A 667 10.90 21.21 6.42
C TYR A 667 9.96 22.32 6.93
N ASP A 668 10.35 23.02 7.99
CA ASP A 668 9.52 24.05 8.61
C ASP A 668 9.46 25.32 7.77
N GLU A 669 10.56 25.70 7.12
CA GLU A 669 10.61 26.80 6.16
C GLU A 669 9.70 26.51 4.97
N ILE A 670 9.75 25.30 4.42
CA ILE A 670 8.84 24.86 3.33
C ILE A 670 7.40 24.90 3.81
N GLY A 671 7.15 24.38 5.02
CA GLY A 671 5.83 24.36 5.64
C GLY A 671 5.22 25.75 5.88
N SER A 672 6.04 26.80 5.99
CA SER A 672 5.54 28.18 6.06
C SER A 672 4.86 28.66 4.76
N TYR A 673 5.19 28.05 3.62
CA TYR A 673 4.55 28.28 2.32
C TYR A 673 3.50 27.22 1.97
N PHE A 674 3.59 26.04 2.60
CA PHE A 674 2.70 24.89 2.43
C PHE A 674 2.20 24.39 3.79
N PRO A 675 1.17 25.05 4.36
CA PRO A 675 0.72 24.82 5.73
C PRO A 675 0.24 23.39 6.00
N GLU A 676 -0.12 22.61 4.98
CA GLU A 676 -0.41 21.19 5.09
C GLU A 676 0.73 20.37 5.71
N LEU A 677 2.00 20.78 5.51
CA LEU A 677 3.17 20.12 6.10
C LEU A 677 3.29 20.38 7.61
N LEU A 678 3.09 21.63 8.04
CA LEU A 678 3.14 21.99 9.46
C LEU A 678 1.92 21.44 10.21
N ARG A 679 0.78 21.36 9.54
CA ARG A 679 -0.45 20.79 10.09
C ARG A 679 -0.28 19.32 10.49
N LEU A 680 0.58 18.54 9.80
CA LEU A 680 0.88 17.15 10.21
C LEU A 680 1.41 17.07 11.65
N LYS A 681 2.28 17.99 12.06
CA LYS A 681 2.83 18.05 13.43
C LYS A 681 1.71 18.19 14.44
N GLU A 682 0.81 19.14 14.20
CA GLU A 682 -0.24 19.50 15.16
C GLU A 682 -1.34 18.43 15.24
N LEU A 683 -1.70 17.79 14.11
CA LEU A 683 -2.64 16.66 14.12
C LEU A 683 -2.07 15.44 14.88
N LEU A 684 -0.77 15.17 14.78
CA LEU A 684 -0.11 14.13 15.59
C LEU A 684 -0.14 14.47 17.08
N LYS A 685 0.10 15.74 17.46
CA LYS A 685 0.00 16.18 18.86
C LYS A 685 -1.42 16.03 19.42
N LEU A 686 -2.47 16.25 18.62
CA LEU A 686 -3.85 15.94 19.04
C LEU A 686 -4.04 14.46 19.36
N GLY A 687 -3.40 13.56 18.59
CA GLY A 687 -3.34 12.13 18.89
C GLY A 687 -2.64 11.82 20.22
N VAL A 688 -1.60 12.59 20.58
CA VAL A 688 -0.95 12.49 21.90
C VAL A 688 -1.88 12.93 23.02
N LEU A 689 -2.64 14.01 22.83
CA LEU A 689 -3.62 14.44 23.84
C LEU A 689 -4.69 13.36 24.08
N LEU A 690 -5.18 12.72 23.03
CA LEU A 690 -6.07 11.56 23.13
C LEU A 690 -5.43 10.44 23.96
N LEU A 691 -4.14 10.15 23.74
CA LEU A 691 -3.41 9.14 24.51
C LEU A 691 -3.36 9.50 26.00
N PHE A 692 -3.10 10.76 26.36
CA PHE A 692 -3.13 11.22 27.75
C PHE A 692 -4.52 11.14 28.36
N ILE A 693 -5.58 11.49 27.62
CA ILE A 693 -6.96 11.33 28.08
C ILE A 693 -7.29 9.86 28.33
N ARG A 694 -6.97 8.96 27.39
CA ARG A 694 -7.18 7.51 27.56
C ARG A 694 -6.42 6.96 28.76
N SER A 695 -5.15 7.31 28.89
CA SER A 695 -4.30 6.90 30.03
C SER A 695 -4.91 7.37 31.35
N THR A 696 -5.28 8.65 31.43
CA THR A 696 -5.90 9.25 32.63
C THR A 696 -7.23 8.57 32.96
N PHE A 697 -8.08 8.32 31.97
CA PHE A 697 -9.35 7.61 32.14
C PHE A 697 -9.16 6.22 32.77
N HIS A 698 -8.27 5.40 32.18
CA HIS A 698 -8.02 4.05 32.68
C HIS A 698 -7.34 4.04 34.04
N ASN A 699 -6.41 4.96 34.29
CA ASN A 699 -5.74 5.10 35.58
C ASN A 699 -6.71 5.50 36.68
N ILE A 700 -7.61 6.45 36.41
CA ILE A 700 -8.65 6.87 37.37
C ILE A 700 -9.63 5.72 37.64
N GLN A 701 -10.10 5.01 36.60
CA GLN A 701 -10.96 3.83 36.80
C GLN A 701 -10.31 2.76 37.68
N LYS A 702 -9.03 2.47 37.47
CA LYS A 702 -8.26 1.54 38.31
C LYS A 702 -8.08 2.08 39.73
N TYR A 703 -7.87 3.38 39.88
CA TYR A 703 -7.65 4.03 41.16
C TYR A 703 -8.92 4.04 42.02
N ILE A 704 -10.09 4.36 41.45
CA ILE A 704 -11.40 4.38 42.16
C ILE A 704 -11.67 3.08 42.91
N ASN A 705 -11.30 1.93 42.32
CA ASN A 705 -11.50 0.61 42.92
C ASN A 705 -10.54 0.32 44.09
N ASN A 706 -9.41 1.04 44.18
CA ASN A 706 -8.33 0.78 45.13
C ASN A 706 -8.07 1.96 46.09
N ILE A 707 -8.99 2.91 46.20
CA ILE A 707 -8.80 4.07 47.09
C ILE A 707 -8.67 3.61 48.54
N THR A 708 -7.52 3.94 49.13
CA THR A 708 -7.23 3.85 50.55
C THR A 708 -7.13 5.26 51.14
N ILE A 709 -7.59 5.39 52.38
CA ILE A 709 -7.43 6.61 53.17
C ILE A 709 -6.50 6.25 54.31
N ASP A 710 -5.46 7.06 54.50
CA ASP A 710 -4.58 6.92 55.64
C ASP A 710 -5.36 7.31 56.91
N VAL A 711 -5.43 6.37 57.85
CA VAL A 711 -6.22 6.48 59.06
C VAL A 711 -5.46 7.22 60.16
N ASP A 712 -4.12 7.17 60.13
CA ASP A 712 -3.28 7.68 61.20
C ASP A 712 -3.43 9.21 61.41
N PRO A 713 -3.48 10.05 60.35
CA PRO A 713 -3.69 11.49 60.52
C PRO A 713 -5.06 11.84 61.09
N ILE A 714 -6.09 11.05 60.75
CA ILE A 714 -7.46 11.23 61.27
C ILE A 714 -7.47 10.89 62.76
N ASP A 715 -6.82 9.76 63.11
CA ASP A 715 -6.75 9.29 64.48
C ASP A 715 -6.01 10.28 65.39
N ASP A 716 -4.86 10.79 64.94
CA ASP A 716 -4.09 11.80 65.66
C ASP A 716 -4.87 13.12 65.80
N TYR A 717 -5.52 13.58 64.73
CA TYR A 717 -6.34 14.79 64.78
C TYR A 717 -7.49 14.68 65.79
N LEU A 718 -8.23 13.58 65.75
CA LEU A 718 -9.29 13.32 66.71
C LEU A 718 -8.72 13.28 68.13
N GLN A 719 -7.62 12.58 68.37
CA GLN A 719 -7.00 12.51 69.69
C GLN A 719 -6.58 13.88 70.23
N ARG A 720 -6.00 14.74 69.39
CA ARG A 720 -5.70 16.14 69.74
C ARG A 720 -6.97 16.93 70.07
N LEU A 721 -8.01 16.79 69.25
CA LEU A 721 -9.28 17.47 69.43
C LEU A 721 -9.97 17.06 70.74
N ARG A 722 -9.96 15.76 71.07
CA ARG A 722 -10.51 15.23 72.34
C ARG A 722 -9.87 15.91 73.55
N ASN A 723 -8.54 16.05 73.54
CA ASN A 723 -7.80 16.62 74.68
C ASN A 723 -8.14 18.11 74.91
N GLN A 724 -8.74 18.78 73.93
CA GLN A 724 -9.16 20.18 74.03
C GLN A 724 -10.62 20.34 74.47
N ILE A 725 -11.41 19.25 74.46
CA ILE A 725 -12.85 19.28 74.72
C ILE A 725 -13.12 18.66 76.09
N ASN A 726 -13.75 19.42 76.97
CA ASN A 726 -14.28 18.90 78.24
C ASN A 726 -15.74 18.47 78.04
N TYR A 727 -16.00 17.16 77.92
CA TYR A 727 -17.32 16.56 77.72
C TYR A 727 -17.39 15.13 78.32
N PRO A 728 -18.53 14.70 78.89
CA PRO A 728 -19.69 15.52 79.22
C PRO A 728 -19.40 16.41 80.44
N ARG A 729 -19.90 17.65 80.44
CA ARG A 729 -19.79 18.57 81.59
C ARG A 729 -20.86 18.32 82.64
N ALA A 730 -22.01 17.76 82.25
CA ALA A 730 -23.11 17.48 83.16
C ALA A 730 -22.88 16.31 84.17
N THR A 731 -21.62 16.04 84.55
CA THR A 731 -21.28 15.02 85.54
C THR A 731 -21.67 15.47 86.95
N SER A 732 -21.96 14.52 87.83
CA SER A 732 -22.26 14.84 89.24
C SER A 732 -21.12 15.62 89.92
N TYR A 733 -19.87 15.32 89.56
CA TYR A 733 -18.70 16.02 90.09
C TYR A 733 -18.68 17.49 89.67
N GLU A 734 -18.84 17.78 88.38
CA GLU A 734 -18.77 19.15 87.87
C GLU A 734 -19.97 19.99 88.34
N VAL A 735 -21.16 19.38 88.40
CA VAL A 735 -22.35 20.01 88.99
C VAL A 735 -22.10 20.36 90.46
N ASP A 736 -21.54 19.44 91.25
CA ASP A 736 -21.21 19.67 92.65
C ASP A 736 -20.09 20.71 92.81
N HIS A 737 -19.11 20.71 91.91
CA HIS A 737 -18.02 21.70 91.87
C HIS A 737 -18.54 23.12 91.58
N ILE A 738 -19.39 23.28 90.57
CA ILE A 738 -20.01 24.58 90.23
C ILE A 738 -20.92 25.04 91.36
N VAL A 739 -21.72 24.13 91.95
CA VAL A 739 -22.54 24.44 93.12
C VAL A 739 -21.67 24.93 94.29
N ASN A 740 -20.60 24.20 94.62
CA ASN A 740 -19.68 24.58 95.69
C ASN A 740 -19.01 25.93 95.40
N SER A 741 -18.61 26.18 94.15
CA SER A 741 -18.05 27.45 93.71
C SER A 741 -19.05 28.59 93.90
N LEU A 742 -20.29 28.43 93.43
CA LEU A 742 -21.35 29.44 93.56
C LEU A 742 -21.73 29.70 95.03
N LEU A 743 -21.73 28.66 95.87
CA LEU A 743 -21.99 28.79 97.31
C LEU A 743 -20.84 29.50 98.02
N SER A 744 -19.59 29.17 97.68
CA SER A 744 -18.40 29.83 98.22
C SER A 744 -18.32 31.31 97.83
N GLU A 745 -18.74 31.67 96.61
CA GLU A 745 -18.78 33.06 96.15
C GLU A 745 -19.83 33.91 96.89
N LYS A 746 -20.79 33.27 97.54
CA LYS A 746 -21.85 33.91 98.33
C LYS A 746 -21.66 33.78 99.84
N ASP A 747 -20.53 33.22 100.30
CA ASP A 747 -20.26 32.90 101.72
C ASP A 747 -21.35 32.00 102.36
N ILE A 748 -21.99 31.11 101.58
CA ILE A 748 -23.02 30.19 102.07
C ILE A 748 -22.40 28.81 102.27
N SER A 749 -22.48 28.24 103.48
CA SER A 749 -22.02 26.86 103.71
C SER A 749 -22.97 25.86 103.05
N TYR A 750 -22.43 24.76 102.52
CA TYR A 750 -23.21 23.68 101.92
C TYR A 750 -24.26 23.10 102.88
N SER A 751 -23.99 23.12 104.19
CA SER A 751 -24.90 22.71 105.25
C SER A 751 -26.14 23.59 105.42
N ASP A 752 -26.09 24.84 104.94
CA ASP A 752 -27.07 25.88 105.23
C ASP A 752 -28.19 25.93 104.18
N VAL A 753 -28.06 25.18 103.09
CA VAL A 753 -29.04 25.09 102.01
C VAL A 753 -29.93 23.86 102.23
N PRO A 754 -31.26 24.02 102.35
CA PRO A 754 -32.19 22.90 102.44
C PRO A 754 -32.00 21.90 101.29
N TYR A 755 -31.97 20.60 101.60
CA TYR A 755 -31.74 19.52 100.61
C TYR A 755 -32.58 19.65 99.33
N ARG A 756 -33.85 20.06 99.46
CA ARG A 756 -34.75 20.27 98.34
C ARG A 756 -34.27 21.40 97.41
N GLN A 757 -33.86 22.54 97.99
CA GLN A 757 -33.33 23.68 97.22
C GLN A 757 -31.97 23.35 96.60
N MET A 758 -31.13 22.58 97.31
CA MET A 758 -29.86 22.07 96.79
C MET A 758 -30.08 21.16 95.57
N ASN A 759 -31.04 20.22 95.64
CA ASN A 759 -31.38 19.37 94.50
C ASN A 759 -32.00 20.14 93.34
N GLU A 760 -32.86 21.13 93.60
CA GLU A 760 -33.42 22.00 92.56
C GLU A 760 -32.31 22.81 91.87
N LEU A 761 -31.34 23.35 92.63
CA LEU A 761 -30.17 24.06 92.09
C LEU A 761 -29.27 23.13 91.26
N LYS A 762 -28.92 21.95 91.79
CA LYS A 762 -28.15 20.93 91.04
C LYS A 762 -28.86 20.50 89.77
N THR A 763 -30.18 20.36 89.79
CA THR A 763 -30.99 20.01 88.61
C THR A 763 -30.97 21.13 87.58
N LYS A 764 -31.08 22.40 88.02
CA LYS A 764 -31.02 23.56 87.12
C LYS A 764 -29.64 23.73 86.48
N ILE A 765 -28.57 23.61 87.26
CA ILE A 765 -27.19 23.65 86.75
C ILE A 765 -26.94 22.48 85.80
N ARG A 766 -27.37 21.26 86.17
CA ARG A 766 -27.28 20.09 85.28
C ARG A 766 -28.01 20.31 83.95
N SER A 767 -29.22 20.89 83.98
CA SER A 767 -29.97 21.23 82.76
C SER A 767 -29.23 22.23 81.87
N GLN A 768 -28.62 23.27 82.47
CA GLN A 768 -27.83 24.26 81.73
C GLN A 768 -26.55 23.66 81.14
N LEU A 769 -25.87 22.77 81.88
CA LEU A 769 -24.69 22.06 81.37
C LEU A 769 -25.05 21.09 80.24
N ILE A 770 -26.20 20.42 80.31
CA ILE A 770 -26.70 19.57 79.21
C ILE A 770 -26.95 20.42 77.95
N GLU A 771 -27.54 21.61 78.09
CA GLU A 771 -27.77 22.52 76.96
C GLU A 771 -26.45 22.97 76.32
N VAL A 772 -25.45 23.35 77.14
CA VAL A 772 -24.09 23.69 76.68
C VAL A 772 -23.38 22.50 76.03
N ASP A 773 -23.53 21.31 76.58
CA ASP A 773 -22.97 20.06 76.02
C ASP A 773 -23.60 19.72 74.67
N GLU A 774 -24.92 19.92 74.50
CA GLU A 774 -25.63 19.73 73.23
C GLU A 774 -25.23 20.76 72.16
N ASP A 775 -25.05 22.02 72.55
CA ASP A 775 -24.57 23.09 71.64
C ASP A 775 -23.14 22.79 71.19
N ASN A 776 -22.25 22.45 72.12
CA ASN A 776 -20.87 22.07 71.80
C ASN A 776 -20.83 20.84 70.90
N LEU A 777 -21.61 19.79 71.22
CA LEU A 777 -21.70 18.59 70.41
C LEU A 777 -22.17 18.90 68.98
N SER A 778 -23.14 19.80 68.84
CA SER A 778 -23.67 20.22 67.53
C SER A 778 -22.64 21.01 66.73
N GLN A 779 -21.89 21.93 67.36
CA GLN A 779 -20.80 22.68 66.71
C GLN A 779 -19.65 21.78 66.28
N ILE A 780 -19.22 20.86 67.15
CA ILE A 780 -18.17 19.87 66.83
C ILE A 780 -18.62 18.96 65.69
N THR A 781 -19.88 18.52 65.72
CA THR A 781 -20.45 17.70 64.64
C THR A 781 -20.43 18.47 63.32
N GLU A 782 -20.80 19.75 63.33
CA GLU A 782 -20.79 20.58 62.13
C GLU A 782 -19.38 20.77 61.57
N ALA A 783 -18.41 21.10 62.42
CA ALA A 783 -17.01 21.26 62.03
C ALA A 783 -16.41 19.96 61.47
N ILE A 784 -16.67 18.80 62.11
CA ILE A 784 -16.20 17.50 61.61
C ILE A 784 -16.93 17.11 60.32
N CYS A 785 -18.24 17.34 60.22
CA CYS A 785 -19.00 17.05 59.01
C CYS A 785 -18.55 17.87 57.82
N GLU A 786 -18.22 19.15 58.04
CA GLU A 786 -17.70 20.05 57.02
C GLU A 786 -16.28 19.64 56.60
N ALA A 787 -15.37 19.46 57.56
CA ALA A 787 -13.97 19.11 57.30
C ALA A 787 -13.80 17.71 56.67
N CYS A 788 -14.66 16.76 57.01
CA CYS A 788 -14.57 15.37 56.55
C CYS A 788 -15.61 15.00 55.48
N HIS A 789 -16.36 15.98 54.96
CA HIS A 789 -17.40 15.78 53.95
C HIS A 789 -18.46 14.71 54.30
N CYS A 790 -18.83 14.59 55.59
CA CYS A 790 -19.81 13.59 56.05
C CYS A 790 -21.19 14.18 56.41
N SER A 791 -21.51 15.36 55.87
CA SER A 791 -22.77 16.09 56.12
C SER A 791 -24.05 15.30 55.86
N TYR A 792 -24.04 14.37 54.90
CA TYR A 792 -25.18 13.49 54.59
C TYR A 792 -25.47 12.44 55.69
N LYS A 793 -24.52 12.23 56.61
CA LYS A 793 -24.64 11.35 57.79
C LYS A 793 -24.65 12.15 59.10
N LYS A 794 -24.93 13.46 59.08
CA LYS A 794 -24.82 14.35 60.26
C LYS A 794 -25.46 13.78 61.53
N PHE A 795 -26.65 13.16 61.43
CA PHE A 795 -27.32 12.52 62.56
C PHE A 795 -26.55 11.31 63.14
N MET A 796 -26.05 10.42 62.27
CA MET A 796 -25.26 9.26 62.66
C MET A 796 -23.91 9.69 63.25
N VAL A 797 -23.25 10.66 62.61
CA VAL A 797 -21.96 11.22 63.04
C VAL A 797 -22.09 11.89 64.41
N LYS A 798 -23.17 12.64 64.67
CA LYS A 798 -23.45 13.22 66.00
C LYS A 798 -23.47 12.15 67.10
N GLY A 799 -24.14 11.02 66.86
CA GLY A 799 -24.17 9.88 67.79
C GLY A 799 -22.79 9.25 68.01
N LEU A 800 -22.01 9.07 66.95
CA LEU A 800 -20.65 8.54 67.02
C LEU A 800 -19.69 9.48 67.75
N ILE A 801 -19.81 10.80 67.54
CA ILE A 801 -19.04 11.82 68.27
C ILE A 801 -19.39 11.81 69.76
N SER A 802 -20.67 11.71 70.11
CA SER A 802 -21.09 11.61 71.51
C SER A 802 -20.49 10.37 72.19
N ASN A 803 -20.59 9.20 71.55
CA ASN A 803 -19.99 7.95 72.05
C ASN A 803 -18.47 8.04 72.16
N TRP A 804 -17.83 8.66 71.17
CA TRP A 804 -16.41 8.91 71.18
C TRP A 804 -16.02 9.79 72.36
N LEU A 805 -16.60 10.97 72.52
CA LEU A 805 -16.28 11.89 73.61
C LEU A 805 -16.56 11.26 74.98
N GLN A 806 -17.73 10.62 75.16
CA GLN A 806 -18.16 10.05 76.44
C GLN A 806 -17.40 8.77 76.84
N TYR A 807 -17.14 7.86 75.89
CA TYR A 807 -16.64 6.50 76.19
C TYR A 807 -15.29 6.16 75.54
N ASN A 808 -14.68 7.10 74.82
CA ASN A 808 -13.43 6.88 74.06
C ASN A 808 -13.54 5.82 72.95
N GLN A 809 -14.74 5.62 72.40
CA GLN A 809 -14.99 4.70 71.30
C GLN A 809 -14.80 5.40 69.94
N LYS A 810 -13.54 5.52 69.48
CA LYS A 810 -13.21 6.24 68.24
C LYS A 810 -13.29 5.40 66.96
N LEU A 811 -13.21 4.06 67.03
CA LEU A 811 -13.10 3.18 65.86
C LEU A 811 -14.24 3.37 64.85
N GLU A 812 -15.48 3.43 65.32
CA GLU A 812 -16.65 3.60 64.44
C GLU A 812 -16.70 5.00 63.82
N LEU A 813 -16.30 6.04 64.57
CA LEU A 813 -16.19 7.40 64.08
C LEU A 813 -15.11 7.52 63.00
N VAL A 814 -13.94 6.94 63.25
CA VAL A 814 -12.82 6.88 62.31
C VAL A 814 -13.20 6.12 61.04
N SER A 815 -13.88 4.97 61.16
CA SER A 815 -14.41 4.23 60.01
C SER A 815 -15.41 5.06 59.21
N CYS A 816 -16.34 5.75 59.89
CA CYS A 816 -17.35 6.59 59.24
C CYS A 816 -16.71 7.78 58.49
N ILE A 817 -15.72 8.44 59.11
CA ILE A 817 -14.95 9.52 58.49
C ILE A 817 -14.15 8.98 57.29
N THR A 818 -13.47 7.85 57.44
CA THR A 818 -12.70 7.19 56.39
C THR A 818 -13.57 6.85 55.19
N ASP A 819 -14.75 6.24 55.42
CA ASP A 819 -15.71 5.91 54.36
C ASP A 819 -16.25 7.17 53.66
N SER A 820 -16.49 8.24 54.41
CA SER A 820 -16.98 9.51 53.86
C SER A 820 -15.92 10.20 53.01
N LEU A 821 -14.66 10.24 53.47
CA LEU A 821 -13.52 10.76 52.70
C LEU A 821 -13.23 9.92 51.46
N LYS A 822 -13.36 8.59 51.57
CA LYS A 822 -13.25 7.68 50.43
C LYS A 822 -14.32 7.97 49.39
N THR A 823 -15.59 8.09 49.82
CA THR A 823 -16.72 8.43 48.95
C THR A 823 -16.51 9.80 48.28
N TYR A 824 -16.08 10.81 49.05
CA TYR A 824 -15.78 12.14 48.52
C TYR A 824 -14.67 12.12 47.46
N LYS A 825 -13.58 11.40 47.70
CA LYS A 825 -12.52 11.22 46.69
C LYS A 825 -13.05 10.50 45.45
N GLN A 826 -13.84 9.43 45.63
CA GLN A 826 -14.47 8.71 44.52
C GLN A 826 -15.34 9.66 43.66
N GLU A 827 -16.14 10.51 44.28
CA GLU A 827 -16.97 11.50 43.58
C GLU A 827 -16.14 12.49 42.75
N GLN A 828 -15.00 12.98 43.27
CA GLN A 828 -14.14 13.88 42.48
C GLN A 828 -13.57 13.19 41.24
N TYR A 829 -13.09 11.95 41.39
CA TYR A 829 -12.60 11.16 40.26
C TYR A 829 -13.70 10.83 39.25
N LEU A 830 -14.93 10.55 39.71
CA LEU A 830 -16.08 10.30 38.84
C LEU A 830 -16.40 11.52 37.99
N LYS A 831 -16.31 12.75 38.51
CA LYS A 831 -16.50 13.98 37.71
C LYS A 831 -15.52 14.09 36.55
N VAL A 832 -14.25 13.72 36.75
CA VAL A 832 -13.25 13.69 35.67
C VAL A 832 -13.67 12.65 34.61
N LEU A 833 -14.06 11.45 35.03
CA LEU A 833 -14.51 10.40 34.10
C LEU A 833 -15.78 10.82 33.33
N GLU A 834 -16.74 11.43 34.01
CA GLU A 834 -17.96 11.98 33.40
C GLU A 834 -17.62 13.04 32.37
N THR A 835 -16.69 13.95 32.67
CA THR A 835 -16.23 14.99 31.73
C THR A 835 -15.59 14.37 30.48
N ILE A 836 -14.72 13.36 30.64
CA ILE A 836 -14.10 12.63 29.52
C ILE A 836 -15.17 11.93 28.65
N VAL A 837 -16.15 11.28 29.28
CA VAL A 837 -17.24 10.61 28.57
C VAL A 837 -18.13 11.63 27.84
N CYS A 838 -18.44 12.76 28.49
CA CYS A 838 -19.21 13.83 27.89
C CYS A 838 -18.54 14.42 26.65
N MET A 839 -17.20 14.51 26.62
CA MET A 839 -16.47 14.97 25.43
C MET A 839 -16.64 14.05 24.18
N GLY A 840 -17.20 12.85 24.34
CA GLY A 840 -17.42 11.90 23.24
C GLY A 840 -16.11 11.29 22.72
N VAL A 841 -15.09 11.23 23.57
CA VAL A 841 -13.78 10.65 23.23
C VAL A 841 -13.94 9.14 22.99
N ASN A 842 -13.31 8.62 21.95
CA ASN A 842 -13.22 7.19 21.76
C ASN A 842 -12.18 6.60 22.73
N LEU A 843 -12.66 5.86 23.73
CA LEU A 843 -11.85 5.28 24.80
C LEU A 843 -11.35 3.87 24.51
N ASP A 844 -11.81 3.25 23.41
CA ASP A 844 -11.37 1.91 23.01
C ASP A 844 -9.92 1.94 22.52
N LYS A 845 -9.22 0.82 22.68
CA LYS A 845 -7.89 0.65 22.06
C LYS A 845 -8.06 0.57 20.55
N ASP A 846 -7.11 1.18 19.82
CA ASP A 846 -7.16 1.20 18.36
C ASP A 846 -7.28 -0.22 17.80
N THR A 847 -8.34 -0.43 17.02
CA THR A 847 -8.59 -1.69 16.34
C THR A 847 -7.63 -1.83 15.16
N GLN A 848 -6.91 -2.96 15.12
CA GLN A 848 -6.05 -3.46 14.04
C GLN A 848 -5.50 -2.41 13.05
N PHE A 849 -4.20 -2.10 13.18
CA PHE A 849 -3.43 -1.28 12.24
C PHE A 849 -3.09 -2.06 10.96
N ASN A 850 -4.12 -2.44 10.20
CA ASN A 850 -3.95 -3.03 8.88
C ASN A 850 -4.13 -1.93 7.84
N LEU A 851 -3.21 -1.84 6.87
CA LEU A 851 -3.43 -1.05 5.66
C LEU A 851 -4.66 -1.64 4.95
N ASN A 852 -5.71 -0.83 4.79
CA ASN A 852 -6.91 -1.27 4.10
C ASN A 852 -7.06 -0.53 2.79
N ASN A 853 -7.56 -1.24 1.78
CA ASN A 853 -8.15 -0.59 0.62
C ASN A 853 -9.58 -0.19 1.01
N SER A 854 -9.98 1.04 0.71
CA SER A 854 -11.37 1.48 0.93
C SER A 854 -12.29 0.65 0.03
N PRO A 855 -13.19 -0.20 0.57
CA PRO A 855 -13.99 -1.08 -0.27
C PRO A 855 -15.20 -0.38 -0.92
N THR A 856 -15.44 0.91 -0.66
CA THR A 856 -16.67 1.60 -1.10
C THR A 856 -16.47 2.93 -1.83
N ASN A 857 -15.31 3.57 -1.75
CA ASN A 857 -15.05 4.86 -2.40
C ASN A 857 -13.84 4.76 -3.33
N CYS A 858 -13.77 5.64 -4.34
CA CYS A 858 -12.59 5.78 -5.18
C CYS A 858 -11.34 5.97 -4.30
N SER A 859 -10.30 5.19 -4.57
CA SER A 859 -8.99 5.27 -3.90
C SER A 859 -7.90 5.71 -4.85
N TRP A 860 -8.21 6.07 -6.09
CA TRP A 860 -7.23 6.41 -7.10
C TRP A 860 -7.03 7.92 -7.20
N VAL A 861 -5.78 8.34 -7.17
CA VAL A 861 -5.36 9.72 -7.46
C VAL A 861 -4.45 9.71 -8.69
N PRO A 862 -4.44 10.75 -9.53
CA PRO A 862 -3.58 10.78 -10.70
C PRO A 862 -2.12 10.58 -10.30
N ALA A 863 -1.37 9.78 -11.06
CA ALA A 863 0.04 9.55 -10.76
C ALA A 863 0.87 10.79 -11.13
N VAL A 864 1.81 11.17 -10.25
CA VAL A 864 2.80 12.22 -10.49
C VAL A 864 4.06 11.59 -11.06
N PHE A 865 4.40 11.92 -12.31
CA PHE A 865 5.59 11.43 -13.00
C PHE A 865 6.11 12.46 -14.00
N CYS A 866 7.41 12.44 -14.31
CA CYS A 866 8.01 13.34 -15.30
C CYS A 866 7.85 12.79 -16.73
N SER A 867 7.05 13.46 -17.56
CA SER A 867 6.78 13.03 -18.95
C SER A 867 7.82 13.53 -19.97
N GLN A 868 8.62 14.54 -19.61
CA GLN A 868 9.45 15.27 -20.56
C GLN A 868 10.93 14.87 -20.45
N LYS A 869 11.36 14.00 -21.38
CA LYS A 869 12.75 13.82 -21.87
C LYS A 869 13.70 12.82 -21.20
N LYS A 870 13.52 12.31 -19.98
CA LYS A 870 14.40 11.25 -19.44
C LYS A 870 13.70 10.26 -18.51
N ASN A 871 13.50 9.02 -18.99
CA ASN A 871 13.28 7.78 -18.24
C ASN A 871 12.14 7.69 -17.20
N GLY A 872 11.16 8.59 -17.22
CA GLY A 872 9.87 8.39 -16.54
C GLY A 872 10.00 8.08 -15.05
N LEU A 873 10.68 8.96 -14.30
CA LEU A 873 10.87 8.82 -12.85
C LEU A 873 9.51 8.58 -12.17
N ARG A 874 9.41 7.47 -11.43
CA ARG A 874 8.24 7.13 -10.63
C ARG A 874 8.58 7.22 -9.16
N ILE A 875 7.75 7.95 -8.45
CA ILE A 875 7.90 8.16 -7.02
C ILE A 875 6.67 7.63 -6.32
N TYR A 876 6.89 6.65 -5.45
CA TYR A 876 5.90 6.18 -4.49
C TYR A 876 6.21 6.79 -3.13
N GLY A 877 5.35 6.58 -2.14
CA GLY A 877 5.60 7.20 -0.84
C GLY A 877 4.36 7.54 -0.09
N GLY A 878 4.58 8.13 1.08
CA GLY A 878 3.50 8.42 1.99
C GLY A 878 3.91 9.24 3.20
N VAL A 879 3.04 9.20 4.21
CA VAL A 879 3.25 9.85 5.49
C VAL A 879 3.06 8.82 6.60
N SER A 880 4.04 8.74 7.51
CA SER A 880 3.98 7.91 8.72
C SER A 880 4.06 8.81 9.95
N LEU A 881 2.95 8.94 10.66
CA LEU A 881 2.87 9.69 11.92
C LEU A 881 2.63 8.69 13.05
N GLU A 882 3.72 8.12 13.56
CA GLU A 882 3.72 7.31 14.76
C GLU A 882 3.99 8.18 15.98
N ILE A 883 3.28 7.91 17.09
CA ILE A 883 3.57 8.57 18.35
C ILE A 883 4.79 7.91 18.97
N ASN A 884 5.88 8.67 19.06
CA ASN A 884 7.05 8.31 19.86
C ASN A 884 7.30 9.38 20.93
N LEU A 885 6.97 9.08 22.19
CA LEU A 885 7.05 10.04 23.30
C LEU A 885 8.34 9.87 24.09
N LYS A 886 8.99 11.00 24.39
CA LYS A 886 10.18 11.06 25.25
C LYS A 886 10.00 12.07 26.36
N ALA A 887 10.22 11.65 27.61
CA ALA A 887 10.23 12.59 28.71
C ALA A 887 11.43 13.54 28.58
N GLY A 888 11.20 14.85 28.68
CA GLY A 888 12.24 15.86 28.55
C GLY A 888 11.71 17.26 28.80
N THR A 889 12.61 18.22 29.02
CA THR A 889 12.24 19.62 29.27
C THR A 889 11.62 20.23 28.00
N VAL A 890 10.46 20.87 28.14
CA VAL A 890 9.78 21.57 27.04
C VAL A 890 10.00 23.07 27.20
N GLU A 891 10.33 23.75 26.09
CA GLU A 891 10.40 25.21 26.11
C GLU A 891 9.01 25.81 26.29
N LYS A 892 8.73 26.28 27.51
CA LYS A 892 7.51 27.02 27.85
C LYS A 892 7.57 28.41 27.24
N ASN A 893 7.06 28.56 26.02
CA ASN A 893 6.92 29.87 25.41
C ASN A 893 5.83 30.68 26.13
N ASN A 894 6.21 31.80 26.76
CA ASN A 894 5.32 32.77 27.44
C ASN A 894 4.34 33.52 26.50
N GLN A 895 4.09 33.02 25.29
CA GLN A 895 3.08 33.59 24.38
C GLN A 895 1.68 33.16 24.83
N GLN A 896 0.67 34.00 24.53
CA GLN A 896 -0.75 33.84 24.91
C GLN A 896 -1.29 32.43 24.55
N THR A 897 -1.10 31.47 25.45
CA THR A 897 -1.78 30.17 25.43
C THR A 897 -3.18 30.42 25.93
N VAL A 898 -4.18 30.03 25.15
CA VAL A 898 -5.58 30.15 25.57
C VAL A 898 -5.98 28.81 26.15
N GLU A 899 -6.42 28.83 27.40
CA GLU A 899 -7.03 27.68 28.05
C GLU A 899 -8.46 27.53 27.54
N ILE A 900 -8.75 26.43 26.85
CA ILE A 900 -10.10 26.11 26.41
C ILE A 900 -10.64 24.98 27.26
N ASP A 901 -11.69 25.28 28.02
CA ASP A 901 -12.46 24.30 28.78
C ASP A 901 -13.22 23.37 27.83
N ALA A 902 -13.02 22.06 28.00
CA ALA A 902 -13.68 21.01 27.25
C ALA A 902 -15.22 21.11 27.33
N GLY A 903 -15.78 21.58 28.45
CA GLY A 903 -17.22 21.80 28.61
C GLY A 903 -17.77 22.90 27.68
N ASN A 904 -16.98 23.95 27.43
CA ASN A 904 -17.38 25.06 26.56
C ASN A 904 -17.27 24.72 25.06
N MET A 905 -16.36 23.82 24.66
CA MET A 905 -16.28 23.35 23.26
C MET A 905 -17.59 22.72 22.76
N MET A 906 -18.36 22.05 23.65
CA MET A 906 -19.62 21.41 23.27
C MET A 906 -20.79 22.38 23.07
N ASN A 907 -20.78 23.53 23.76
CA ASN A 907 -21.85 24.53 23.66
C ASN A 907 -21.79 25.36 22.37
N ILE A 908 -20.62 25.47 21.75
CA ILE A 908 -20.41 26.20 20.49
C ILE A 908 -21.17 25.53 19.33
N THR A 909 -21.33 24.20 19.37
CA THR A 909 -21.98 23.41 18.31
C THR A 909 -23.50 23.25 18.45
N GLY A 910 -24.09 23.53 19.62
CA GLY A 910 -25.53 23.33 19.88
C GLY A 910 -26.47 24.23 19.08
N LYS A 911 -25.96 25.24 18.37
CA LYS A 911 -26.76 26.20 17.58
C LYS A 911 -26.89 25.86 16.08
N GLN A 912 -26.28 24.79 15.56
CA GLN A 912 -26.31 24.48 14.12
C GLN A 912 -27.11 23.23 13.71
N GLN A 913 -27.74 22.50 14.64
CA GLN A 913 -28.57 21.31 14.30
C GLN A 913 -30.10 21.57 14.27
N GLN A 914 -30.53 22.77 13.89
CA GLN A 914 -31.92 23.03 13.49
C GLN A 914 -31.96 23.57 12.06
N GLY A 915 -32.02 22.67 11.09
CA GLY A 915 -32.39 23.03 9.72
C GLY A 915 -31.73 22.20 8.65
N THR A 916 -32.20 20.96 8.45
CA THR A 916 -32.54 20.39 7.13
C THR A 916 -33.05 18.97 7.34
N SER A 917 -34.36 18.83 7.46
CA SER A 917 -35.07 17.56 7.34
C SER A 917 -35.46 17.34 5.89
N VAL A 918 -34.91 16.32 5.23
CA VAL A 918 -35.52 15.72 4.04
C VAL A 918 -35.63 14.22 4.25
N SER A 919 -36.87 13.79 4.11
CA SER A 919 -37.44 12.46 4.30
C SER A 919 -36.89 11.41 3.34
N ASN A 920 -36.74 10.17 3.82
CA ASN A 920 -37.17 9.00 3.06
C ASN A 920 -37.74 7.91 3.98
N ARG A 921 -39.02 7.61 3.74
CA ARG A 921 -39.74 6.36 4.09
C ARG A 921 -39.04 5.19 3.36
N SER A 922 -39.09 3.92 3.72
CA SER A 922 -40.10 3.11 4.41
C SER A 922 -39.55 1.69 4.55
N GLY A 923 -40.09 0.89 5.47
CA GLY A 923 -40.24 -0.56 5.23
C GLY A 923 -39.80 -1.44 6.40
N GLY A 924 -40.62 -1.50 7.45
CA GLY A 924 -40.54 -2.56 8.45
C GLY A 924 -41.54 -3.67 8.13
N THR A 925 -41.09 -4.92 8.30
CA THR A 925 -41.87 -6.13 8.63
C THR A 925 -40.83 -7.19 9.04
N SER A 926 -40.63 -7.50 10.33
CA SER A 926 -41.45 -8.28 11.26
C SER A 926 -41.01 -9.75 11.37
N ASN A 927 -40.81 -10.15 12.64
CA ASN A 927 -41.07 -11.46 13.23
C ASN A 927 -40.05 -12.62 13.09
N ARG A 928 -39.46 -12.97 14.25
CA ARG A 928 -39.86 -14.07 15.17
C ARG A 928 -38.78 -15.13 15.46
N ASN A 929 -38.64 -15.37 16.77
CA ASN A 929 -38.24 -16.59 17.48
C ASN A 929 -36.78 -17.04 17.26
N GLY A 930 -36.02 -17.51 18.25
CA GLY A 930 -36.33 -17.98 19.59
C GLY A 930 -35.35 -19.12 19.93
N ASN A 931 -35.07 -19.32 21.22
CA ASN A 931 -34.37 -20.46 21.85
C ASN A 931 -32.85 -20.59 21.62
N GLN A 932 -32.02 -20.46 22.67
CA GLN A 932 -31.77 -21.37 23.81
C GLN A 932 -30.73 -22.45 23.50
N GLY A 933 -29.64 -22.42 24.27
CA GLY A 933 -29.12 -23.58 25.00
C GLY A 933 -28.11 -24.47 24.30
N GLY A 934 -26.95 -24.69 24.95
CA GLY A 934 -26.06 -25.81 24.62
C GLY A 934 -24.65 -25.67 25.16
N ASN A 935 -24.46 -26.00 26.43
CA ASN A 935 -23.17 -26.22 27.09
C ASN A 935 -22.64 -27.65 26.78
N ILE A 936 -21.43 -27.99 27.29
CA ILE A 936 -20.70 -29.29 27.34
C ILE A 936 -19.41 -29.20 26.47
N GLY A 937 -18.16 -29.44 26.89
CA GLY A 937 -17.57 -29.94 28.14
C GLY A 937 -16.50 -31.03 27.86
N GLY A 938 -15.23 -30.79 28.25
CA GLY A 938 -14.13 -31.76 28.47
C GLY A 938 -13.47 -32.39 27.23
N SER A 939 -12.22 -32.88 27.21
CA SER A 939 -11.13 -33.06 28.17
C SER A 939 -9.86 -33.53 27.42
N ALA A 940 -8.72 -33.57 28.11
CA ALA A 940 -7.34 -33.76 27.67
C ALA A 940 -6.90 -35.17 27.19
N ASN A 941 -5.79 -35.22 26.42
CA ASN A 941 -4.55 -36.03 26.64
C ASN A 941 -3.79 -36.30 25.31
N GLY A 942 -2.46 -36.05 25.28
CA GLY A 942 -1.54 -36.48 24.19
C GLY A 942 -1.06 -37.93 24.37
N PRO A 943 0.17 -38.33 23.96
CA PRO A 943 1.05 -37.94 22.84
C PRO A 943 1.42 -39.15 21.93
N CYS A 944 2.18 -38.99 20.83
CA CYS A 944 3.04 -40.05 20.22
C CYS A 944 3.98 -39.46 19.14
N ASP A 945 5.28 -39.77 19.24
CA ASP A 945 6.37 -39.43 18.32
C ASP A 945 6.42 -40.30 17.04
N PRO A 946 7.18 -39.88 16.01
CA PRO A 946 7.89 -40.79 15.12
C PRO A 946 9.40 -40.45 14.94
N PRO A 947 10.21 -41.34 14.32
CA PRO A 947 11.51 -41.76 14.86
C PRO A 947 12.76 -41.17 14.20
N ASP A 948 13.87 -41.38 14.91
CA ASP A 948 15.26 -41.03 14.65
C ASP A 948 15.93 -41.91 13.57
N ASN A 949 16.72 -41.31 12.66
CA ASN A 949 17.97 -41.87 12.11
C ASN A 949 18.63 -40.95 11.05
N GLY A 950 19.91 -40.60 11.28
CA GLY A 950 20.90 -40.43 10.19
C GLY A 950 21.66 -39.11 10.14
N SER A 951 22.83 -39.07 10.77
CA SER A 951 23.72 -37.92 10.91
C SER A 951 24.34 -37.38 9.60
N SER A 952 24.19 -36.07 9.37
CA SER A 952 25.26 -35.20 8.88
C SER A 952 25.17 -33.88 9.64
N ARG A 953 26.26 -33.44 10.28
CA ARG A 953 26.27 -32.22 11.10
C ARG A 953 26.24 -30.98 10.21
N GLU A 954 25.07 -30.62 9.71
CA GLU A 954 24.77 -29.23 9.39
C GLU A 954 24.56 -28.49 10.71
N ARG A 955 25.31 -27.39 10.92
CA ARG A 955 25.06 -26.52 12.07
C ARG A 955 23.69 -25.89 11.86
N GLU A 956 22.73 -26.23 12.72
CA GLU A 956 21.43 -25.55 12.74
C GLU A 956 21.63 -24.02 12.66
N PRO A 957 20.90 -23.32 11.77
CA PRO A 957 20.96 -21.87 11.72
C PRO A 957 20.60 -21.33 13.11
N LYS A 958 21.55 -20.61 13.72
CA LYS A 958 21.35 -20.02 15.04
C LYS A 958 20.30 -18.92 14.90
N ARG A 959 19.15 -19.14 15.54
CA ARG A 959 18.00 -18.25 15.48
C ARG A 959 18.33 -16.88 16.10
N THR A 960 18.03 -15.83 15.34
CA THR A 960 18.25 -14.42 15.71
C THR A 960 16.95 -13.67 16.01
N GLU A 961 15.80 -14.19 15.54
CA GLU A 961 14.48 -13.61 15.76
C GLU A 961 13.73 -14.30 16.93
N PRO A 962 13.04 -13.54 17.81
CA PRO A 962 12.26 -14.10 18.92
C PRO A 962 11.02 -14.85 18.41
N ALA A 963 10.71 -16.00 19.00
CA ALA A 963 9.57 -16.84 18.64
C ALA A 963 8.35 -16.62 19.55
N ASN A 964 8.53 -15.92 20.67
CA ASN A 964 7.48 -15.64 21.65
C ASN A 964 7.76 -14.35 22.44
N LEU A 965 6.77 -13.89 23.21
CA LEU A 965 6.85 -12.66 23.99
C LEU A 965 8.01 -12.65 24.99
N ASN A 966 8.29 -13.77 25.66
CA ASN A 966 9.37 -13.88 26.64
C ASN A 966 10.75 -13.68 25.97
N GLU A 967 10.94 -14.25 24.78
CA GLU A 967 12.15 -14.03 23.98
C GLU A 967 12.26 -12.62 23.44
N GLN A 968 11.13 -11.99 23.09
CA GLN A 968 11.11 -10.60 22.68
C GLN A 968 11.51 -9.66 23.83
N ILE A 969 11.03 -9.93 25.05
CA ILE A 969 11.42 -9.20 26.27
C ILE A 969 12.92 -9.40 26.54
N ALA A 970 13.40 -10.65 26.53
CA ALA A 970 14.82 -10.95 26.77
C ALA A 970 15.74 -10.30 25.74
N LEU A 971 15.37 -10.29 24.45
CA LEU A 971 16.16 -9.66 23.39
C LEU A 971 16.17 -8.13 23.50
N LYS A 972 15.04 -7.51 23.87
CA LYS A 972 14.99 -6.07 24.12
C LYS A 972 15.86 -5.68 25.32
N ALA A 973 15.82 -6.46 26.39
CA ALA A 973 16.67 -6.23 27.55
C ALA A 973 18.17 -6.38 27.22
N ALA A 974 18.54 -7.39 26.42
CA ALA A 974 19.91 -7.55 25.95
C ALA A 974 20.39 -6.34 25.11
N LYS A 975 19.55 -5.85 24.19
CA LYS A 975 19.86 -4.68 23.34
C LYS A 975 19.85 -3.34 24.10
N ALA A 976 19.16 -3.26 25.23
CA ALA A 976 19.14 -2.09 26.09
C ALA A 976 20.42 -1.94 26.93
N GLY A 977 21.37 -2.87 26.81
CA GLY A 977 22.65 -2.79 27.50
C GLY A 977 22.57 -3.14 28.99
N ASP A 978 21.85 -4.21 29.34
CA ASP A 978 21.67 -4.65 30.72
C ASP A 978 23.03 -4.89 31.43
N PRO A 979 23.26 -4.30 32.62
CA PRO A 979 24.53 -4.39 33.35
C PRO A 979 24.88 -5.80 33.84
N THR A 980 23.92 -6.74 33.82
CA THR A 980 24.15 -8.14 34.22
C THR A 980 24.79 -8.98 33.11
N ALA A 981 24.93 -8.45 31.88
CA ALA A 981 25.59 -9.13 30.78
C ALA A 981 27.09 -9.38 31.07
N LYS A 982 27.57 -10.60 30.80
CA LYS A 982 28.94 -11.04 31.10
C LYS A 982 29.75 -11.23 29.82
N ILE A 983 31.00 -10.78 29.83
CA ILE A 983 31.98 -11.11 28.79
C ILE A 983 32.33 -12.60 28.92
N LEU A 984 32.26 -13.34 27.83
CA LEU A 984 32.76 -14.70 27.73
C LEU A 984 34.25 -14.68 27.33
N PRO A 985 35.14 -15.43 28.01
CA PRO A 985 36.55 -15.49 27.68
C PRO A 985 36.78 -16.38 26.45
N ILE A 986 36.29 -15.93 25.29
CA ILE A 986 36.38 -16.62 24.01
C ILE A 986 36.97 -15.65 22.99
N GLU A 987 38.10 -16.02 22.39
CA GLU A 987 38.63 -15.30 21.24
C GLU A 987 37.72 -15.51 20.03
N LEU A 988 37.23 -14.41 19.46
CA LEU A 988 36.40 -14.42 18.27
C LEU A 988 37.28 -14.74 17.05
N THR A 989 36.96 -15.82 16.34
CA THR A 989 37.62 -16.24 15.09
C THR A 989 36.92 -15.70 13.82
N ASP A 990 35.83 -14.95 13.99
CA ASP A 990 35.06 -14.36 12.90
C ASP A 990 35.80 -13.11 12.37
N SER A 991 36.06 -13.07 11.06
CA SER A 991 36.75 -11.96 10.41
C SER A 991 35.99 -10.63 10.51
N ASN A 992 34.67 -10.68 10.68
CA ASN A 992 33.84 -9.47 10.81
C ASN A 992 33.92 -8.84 12.20
N TYR A 993 34.31 -9.61 13.22
CA TYR A 993 34.38 -9.17 14.63
C TYR A 993 35.73 -9.56 15.27
N PRO A 994 36.86 -9.05 14.75
CA PRO A 994 38.17 -9.49 15.21
C PRO A 994 38.46 -8.99 16.63
N SER A 995 38.90 -9.90 17.50
CA SER A 995 39.24 -9.58 18.91
C SER A 995 40.32 -8.50 19.02
N THR A 996 41.24 -8.42 18.05
CA THR A 996 42.28 -7.37 17.96
C THR A 996 41.71 -5.96 17.84
N SER A 997 40.50 -5.81 17.27
CA SER A 997 39.80 -4.54 17.12
C SER A 997 38.91 -4.19 18.32
N GLY A 998 38.93 -5.00 19.39
CA GLY A 998 38.20 -4.73 20.64
C GLY A 998 36.85 -5.44 20.76
N TRP A 999 36.49 -6.30 19.80
CA TRP A 999 35.28 -7.11 19.85
C TRP A 999 35.41 -8.26 20.85
N VAL A 1000 34.43 -8.38 21.74
CA VAL A 1000 34.33 -9.46 22.72
C VAL A 1000 32.97 -10.13 22.61
N LYS A 1001 32.89 -11.40 22.98
CA LYS A 1001 31.63 -12.12 23.04
C LYS A 1001 30.93 -11.87 24.36
N MET A 1002 29.66 -11.48 24.30
CA MET A 1002 28.81 -11.20 25.44
C MET A 1002 27.77 -12.31 25.63
N GLN A 1003 27.40 -12.53 26.89
CA GLN A 1003 26.28 -13.38 27.29
C GLN A 1003 25.35 -12.60 28.21
N TYR A 1004 24.08 -12.56 27.84
CA TYR A 1004 23.00 -12.05 28.67
C TYR A 1004 22.04 -13.19 29.03
N PHE A 1005 21.67 -13.32 30.31
CA PHE A 1005 20.72 -14.32 30.78
C PHE A 1005 19.59 -13.60 31.51
N HIS A 1006 18.38 -13.68 30.97
CA HIS A 1006 17.21 -13.03 31.56
C HIS A 1006 16.61 -13.94 32.62
N GLU A 1007 16.77 -13.59 33.90
CA GLU A 1007 16.45 -14.46 35.04
C GLU A 1007 14.98 -14.90 35.07
N ASP A 1008 14.04 -13.99 34.82
CA ASP A 1008 12.59 -14.30 34.89
C ASP A 1008 12.12 -15.25 33.79
N THR A 1009 12.77 -15.23 32.62
CA THR A 1009 12.35 -16.01 31.45
C THR A 1009 13.22 -17.25 31.22
N GLY A 1010 14.40 -17.32 31.85
CA GLY A 1010 15.38 -18.37 31.67
C GLY A 1010 16.05 -18.37 30.28
N ILE A 1011 15.98 -17.24 29.55
CA ILE A 1011 16.43 -17.13 28.16
C ILE A 1011 17.87 -16.62 28.13
N ASN A 1012 18.70 -17.28 27.33
CA ASN A 1012 20.12 -17.00 27.19
C ASN A 1012 20.43 -16.45 25.80
N ILE A 1013 20.99 -15.24 25.74
CA ILE A 1013 21.30 -14.53 24.50
C ILE A 1013 22.80 -14.28 24.44
N HIS A 1014 23.41 -14.67 23.31
CA HIS A 1014 24.81 -14.39 23.02
C HIS A 1014 24.88 -13.32 21.95
N TYR A 1015 25.79 -12.37 22.08
CA TYR A 1015 26.02 -11.31 21.10
C TYR A 1015 27.50 -10.90 21.12
N VAL A 1016 27.93 -10.00 20.24
CA VAL A 1016 29.28 -9.43 20.25
C VAL A 1016 29.21 -7.94 20.56
N LYS A 1017 30.16 -7.44 21.35
CA LYS A 1017 30.28 -6.03 21.72
C LYS A 1017 31.69 -5.54 21.47
N ASN A 1018 31.83 -4.38 20.84
CA ASN A 1018 33.11 -3.71 20.73
C ASN A 1018 33.34 -2.86 21.99
N THR A 1019 34.34 -3.25 22.78
CA THR A 1019 34.69 -2.55 24.03
C THR A 1019 35.30 -1.15 23.82
N LYS A 1020 35.72 -0.82 22.59
CA LYS A 1020 36.28 0.49 22.23
C LYS A 1020 35.20 1.46 21.72
N THR A 1021 34.29 1.00 20.87
CA THR A 1021 33.24 1.85 20.24
C THR A 1021 31.90 1.79 20.96
N GLY A 1022 31.65 0.74 21.75
CA GLY A 1022 30.36 0.50 22.41
C GLY A 1022 29.34 -0.23 21.54
N GLU A 1023 29.64 -0.47 20.26
CA GLU A 1023 28.75 -1.13 19.30
C GLU A 1023 28.44 -2.59 19.68
N GLU A 1024 27.21 -3.03 19.41
CA GLU A 1024 26.73 -4.39 19.71
C GLU A 1024 26.10 -5.02 18.46
N ALA A 1025 26.40 -6.28 18.18
CA ALA A 1025 25.93 -7.00 16.99
C ALA A 1025 25.72 -8.50 17.24
N ASP A 1026 25.17 -9.22 16.26
CA ASP A 1026 25.08 -10.69 16.22
C ASP A 1026 24.31 -11.35 17.38
N PHE A 1027 23.20 -10.75 17.83
CA PHE A 1027 22.35 -11.30 18.90
C PHE A 1027 21.70 -12.63 18.50
N LYS A 1028 21.96 -13.69 19.28
CA LYS A 1028 21.55 -15.07 19.00
C LYS A 1028 20.98 -15.73 20.25
N PHE A 1029 19.81 -16.36 20.10
CA PHE A 1029 19.22 -17.18 21.15
C PHE A 1029 20.00 -18.48 21.29
N LYS A 1030 20.38 -18.82 22.52
CA LYS A 1030 20.96 -20.11 22.85
C LYS A 1030 19.85 -20.96 23.47
N ASN A 1031 19.38 -21.97 22.73
CA ASN A 1031 18.49 -23.00 23.29
C ASN A 1031 19.14 -23.54 24.57
N LYS A 1032 18.33 -23.75 25.63
CA LYS A 1032 18.78 -24.15 26.98
C LYS A 1032 19.90 -25.19 26.90
N PRO A 1033 20.95 -25.10 27.75
CA PRO A 1033 21.78 -26.26 28.00
C PRO A 1033 20.85 -27.40 28.44
N LYS A 1034 20.92 -28.57 27.79
CA LYS A 1034 20.39 -29.79 28.41
C LYS A 1034 21.12 -29.93 29.73
N ASP A 1035 20.38 -29.85 30.83
CA ASP A 1035 20.92 -30.14 32.16
C ASP A 1035 21.61 -31.51 32.13
N LYS A 1036 22.79 -31.56 32.76
CA LYS A 1036 23.53 -32.79 33.06
C LYS A 1036 22.86 -33.52 34.22
#